data_AF-A0A7M3Z372-F1
#
_entry.id   AF-A0A7M3Z372-F1
#
_cell.length_a   1.000
_cell.length_b   1.000
_cell.length_c   1.000
_cell.angle_alpha   90.00
_cell.angle_beta   90.00
_cell.angle_gamma   90.00
#
_symmetry.space_group_name_H-M   'P 1'
#
loop_
_entity.id
_entity.type
_entity.pdbx_description
1 polymer ?
#
loop_
_entity_poly.entity_id
_entity_poly.type
_entity_poly.pdbx_seq_one_letter_code
_entity_poly.pdbx_strand_id
1 'polypeptide(L)'
;MMFELPKGEPVDGEMDLNVEVNVFSFDFGAVSYFKPRSKNPFGHRLICAGESAGWICDAGKGKKFLAGEAAQVELRRMGASTTLRERGVIWSQSEFEQVARTLLEVFVDPATLGTLLPMPRIEGHIPTKDLALLVETLARSEITRGACALEDGMLVHAEGDLPAEPGEFTIIVQKHLEGMESLAEGMNQVRPLASSLSLIDGALLIAPAGDAAIAVWTDPEADHTALLANAAALLRTKSTGLAGDDGGEPLPDGVVVKDSKSGVDQTISALKTAKDEAVTGYLKSVPKEGVSVAITLIDGIPVGIRTQGVETTEKAVTNATSSSNRLQIVRLDRAMRLVLGSSTVEDWSLSAMCESLATCRTRSEDRQSLLQGRLETLYGFELGFEKMEMGRQAWKLIDSGDSAEGLPGTTRKSLMGPVVAELQVRIQTQSEEIARIEKEKIKVQDKVETTRSQRDELKTELAALQEVIEEGRDDRISLSKQLDDSKEKIRDEQKSSQEQSSRAERLARRVAELENQIKNRAEELASALGEMESRQQLLETLEGLLSEEVRAKTELETAESRLTEVHRQTDDDERMQRVLHEQVGAQRERHRQAQAELNELERQVEQRRDEVTSMEEDIHSSRAMVEEERIRCAEMDRKHTLLQSELRELMEERRQLMRELGDLDTRRGASEAELRMLVEQAEDLEGAHELALSDIAEADRIRARLSEEPLARALLGDDGGLAMLEPVLERMTSARSRGFSVVLLDRAVERALQVIQHTVDEVAQTPRYLLSTEVMDLLSQQAPETADTVRSLTRWSVQNRLEHKLSETVSNVVLDLENLLNEYEQSVTMLLHLREVLRQMVELGLPAEQVSPLEKISHMPEALPSVSKEVRRMIQQALDEIYIESDQRTTGEAVGLEQTVKVLEELKHRLDVSGLTGEVPVGDLWNFQNSGMLPFESYQLAAVERPEINNLAIAHMNPESSLVEAESAEESSRVEVQPADSSQTWEPIDSPDDQDGIDLTSRMTIGLPSTEVLGTAGELGEMADLEKQLAEMDSASSIREETVNGVPPPANPEHRSELASLEDELSDLEL
;
A
#
# COMPACT_ATOMS: atom_id res chain seq x y z
N MET A 1 5.36 41.48 11.70
CA MET A 1 4.21 41.97 10.92
C MET A 1 3.92 40.99 9.78
N MET A 2 2.88 40.17 9.89
CA MET A 2 2.59 39.04 8.99
C MET A 2 2.44 39.47 7.51
N PHE A 3 2.80 38.58 6.57
CA PHE A 3 2.57 38.78 5.13
C PHE A 3 1.06 38.68 4.78
N GLU A 4 0.63 39.23 3.66
CA GLU A 4 -0.79 39.17 3.25
C GLU A 4 -1.07 37.88 2.44
N LEU A 5 -2.27 37.33 2.59
CA LEU A 5 -2.78 36.23 1.76
C LEU A 5 -3.39 36.77 0.45
N PRO A 6 -3.55 35.93 -0.59
CA PRO A 6 -4.12 36.33 -1.86
C PRO A 6 -5.50 36.98 -1.75
N LYS A 7 -5.79 37.94 -2.63
CA LYS A 7 -7.14 38.53 -2.70
C LYS A 7 -8.10 37.49 -3.29
N GLY A 8 -9.34 37.49 -2.79
CA GLY A 8 -10.45 36.69 -3.31
C GLY A 8 -11.74 37.50 -3.31
N GLU A 9 -12.86 36.83 -3.55
CA GLU A 9 -14.18 37.45 -3.44
C GLU A 9 -14.43 37.84 -1.97
N PRO A 10 -14.72 39.12 -1.67
CA PRO A 10 -14.90 39.55 -0.29
C PRO A 10 -16.17 38.91 0.29
N VAL A 11 -16.07 38.38 1.50
CA VAL A 11 -17.23 37.86 2.24
C VAL A 11 -18.20 38.99 2.59
N ASP A 12 -19.50 38.74 2.44
CA ASP A 12 -20.56 39.68 2.79
C ASP A 12 -20.47 40.16 4.25
N GLY A 13 -20.61 41.48 4.45
CA GLY A 13 -20.36 42.14 5.74
C GLY A 13 -21.34 41.80 6.87
N GLU A 14 -22.34 40.95 6.63
CA GLU A 14 -23.30 40.47 7.64
C GLU A 14 -22.84 39.20 8.34
N MET A 15 -21.79 38.52 7.86
CA MET A 15 -21.32 37.25 8.43
C MET A 15 -20.34 37.47 9.58
N ASP A 16 -20.52 36.71 10.68
CA ASP A 16 -19.59 36.73 11.81
C ASP A 16 -18.29 36.01 11.45
N LEU A 17 -17.18 36.76 11.45
CA LEU A 17 -15.85 36.28 11.10
C LEU A 17 -14.92 36.17 12.32
N ASN A 18 -15.46 36.25 13.54
CA ASN A 18 -14.69 36.19 14.76
C ASN A 18 -13.86 34.90 14.86
N VAL A 19 -12.76 34.96 15.59
CA VAL A 19 -11.80 33.88 15.83
C VAL A 19 -12.46 32.67 16.51
N GLU A 20 -13.55 32.86 17.25
CA GLU A 20 -14.28 31.80 17.94
C GLU A 20 -15.23 30.99 17.04
N VAL A 21 -15.60 31.51 15.88
CA VAL A 21 -16.45 30.80 14.91
C VAL A 21 -15.61 29.76 14.18
N ASN A 22 -16.09 28.51 14.12
CA ASN A 22 -15.40 27.41 13.43
C ASN A 22 -16.08 26.95 12.13
N VAL A 23 -17.34 27.33 11.90
CA VAL A 23 -18.14 26.91 10.73
C VAL A 23 -18.56 28.15 9.92
N PHE A 24 -18.43 28.07 8.60
CA PHE A 24 -18.69 29.16 7.66
C PHE A 24 -19.67 28.71 6.56
N SER A 25 -20.33 29.68 5.93
CA SER A 25 -21.26 29.42 4.83
C SER A 25 -20.57 29.21 3.46
N PHE A 26 -19.24 29.31 3.41
CA PHE A 26 -18.44 29.13 2.21
C PHE A 26 -17.37 28.06 2.42
N ASP A 27 -17.10 27.31 1.36
CA ASP A 27 -16.28 26.11 1.47
C ASP A 27 -14.78 26.40 1.55
N PHE A 28 -14.28 27.34 0.74
CA PHE A 28 -12.84 27.62 0.61
C PHE A 28 -12.53 29.10 0.73
N GLY A 29 -11.53 29.43 1.53
CA GLY A 29 -11.04 30.81 1.64
C GLY A 29 -10.19 31.07 2.85
N ALA A 30 -10.10 32.35 3.24
CA ALA A 30 -9.33 32.76 4.39
C ALA A 30 -9.94 33.97 5.13
N VAL A 31 -9.70 34.03 6.43
CA VAL A 31 -10.00 35.19 7.28
C VAL A 31 -8.69 35.77 7.77
N SER A 32 -8.46 37.04 7.46
CA SER A 32 -7.29 37.79 7.92
C SER A 32 -7.66 38.72 9.08
N TYR A 33 -6.87 38.66 10.16
CA TYR A 33 -7.11 39.45 11.37
C TYR A 33 -6.14 40.61 11.48
N PHE A 34 -6.65 41.81 11.79
CA PHE A 34 -5.86 43.02 11.94
C PHE A 34 -6.03 43.60 13.35
N LYS A 35 -4.93 44.08 13.94
CA LYS A 35 -5.01 44.91 15.15
C LYS A 35 -5.66 46.27 14.80
N PRO A 36 -6.45 46.92 15.70
CA PRO A 36 -7.23 48.13 15.40
C PRO A 36 -6.48 49.29 14.72
N ARG A 37 -5.17 49.43 14.96
CA ARG A 37 -4.33 50.50 14.38
C ARG A 37 -3.33 50.00 13.33
N SER A 38 -3.34 48.71 13.02
CA SER A 38 -2.40 48.11 12.06
C SER A 38 -2.98 48.07 10.66
N LYS A 39 -2.17 48.43 9.65
CA LYS A 39 -2.50 48.18 8.25
C LYS A 39 -2.21 46.74 7.83
N ASN A 40 -1.23 46.10 8.48
CA ASN A 40 -0.79 44.75 8.16
C ASN A 40 -1.52 43.72 9.03
N PRO A 41 -1.74 42.50 8.50
CA PRO A 41 -2.37 41.44 9.24
C PRO A 41 -1.51 41.00 10.44
N PHE A 42 -2.19 40.55 11.49
CA PHE A 42 -1.60 39.92 12.65
C PHE A 42 -1.54 38.40 12.49
N GLY A 43 -2.54 37.81 11.84
CA GLY A 43 -2.59 36.40 11.49
C GLY A 43 -3.74 36.09 10.56
N HIS A 44 -3.78 34.84 10.11
CA HIS A 44 -4.75 34.34 9.15
C HIS A 44 -5.32 33.00 9.62
N ARG A 45 -6.55 32.74 9.19
CA ARG A 45 -7.23 31.46 9.31
C ARG A 45 -7.63 30.99 7.92
N LEU A 46 -7.32 29.75 7.58
CA LEU A 46 -7.73 29.09 6.35
C LEU A 46 -9.00 28.30 6.60
N ILE A 47 -9.93 28.36 5.65
CA ILE A 47 -11.23 27.70 5.70
C ILE A 47 -11.29 26.66 4.59
N CYS A 48 -11.64 25.44 4.96
CA CYS A 48 -11.68 24.27 4.09
C CYS A 48 -12.97 23.50 4.36
N ALA A 49 -13.74 23.19 3.32
CA ALA A 49 -15.06 22.56 3.41
C ALA A 49 -16.02 23.20 4.44
N GLY A 50 -15.95 24.52 4.60
CA GLY A 50 -16.79 25.26 5.54
C GLY A 50 -16.29 25.26 6.98
N GLU A 51 -15.14 24.65 7.27
CA GLU A 51 -14.56 24.57 8.62
C GLU A 51 -13.18 25.24 8.74
N SER A 52 -12.79 25.58 9.96
CA SER A 52 -11.50 26.22 10.27
C SER A 52 -10.33 25.23 10.28
N ALA A 53 -9.78 24.93 9.10
CA ALA A 53 -8.74 23.91 8.94
C ALA A 53 -7.30 24.37 9.27
N GLY A 54 -6.98 25.67 9.10
CA GLY A 54 -5.60 26.15 9.24
C GLY A 54 -5.45 27.51 9.93
N TRP A 55 -4.34 27.70 10.65
CA TRP A 55 -4.08 28.86 11.50
C TRP A 55 -2.61 29.31 11.43
N ILE A 56 -2.39 30.62 11.28
CA ILE A 56 -1.06 31.21 11.23
C ILE A 56 -1.06 32.62 11.85
N CYS A 57 -0.06 32.97 12.66
CA CYS A 57 0.01 34.31 13.24
C CYS A 57 1.43 34.79 13.59
N ASP A 58 1.59 36.11 13.72
CA ASP A 58 2.85 36.76 14.09
C ASP A 58 3.26 36.42 15.54
N ALA A 59 4.48 35.93 15.73
CA ALA A 59 5.03 35.61 17.05
C ALA A 59 5.52 36.84 17.85
N GLY A 60 5.41 38.05 17.27
CA GLY A 60 5.64 39.33 17.95
C GLY A 60 7.09 39.81 18.02
N LYS A 61 8.09 38.95 17.74
CA LYS A 61 9.53 39.34 17.70
C LYS A 61 10.21 38.86 16.40
N GLY A 62 10.56 39.80 15.53
CA GLY A 62 11.24 39.54 14.26
C GLY A 62 10.28 39.10 13.14
N LYS A 63 10.82 38.61 12.02
CA LYS A 63 10.05 37.97 10.94
C LYS A 63 9.83 36.50 11.27
N LYS A 64 9.08 36.24 12.35
CA LYS A 64 8.80 34.89 12.85
C LYS A 64 7.30 34.69 13.05
N PHE A 65 6.79 33.52 12.67
CA PHE A 65 5.38 33.17 12.83
C PHE A 65 5.19 31.86 13.60
N LEU A 66 4.02 31.73 14.19
CA LEU A 66 3.45 30.49 14.73
C LEU A 66 2.49 29.94 13.67
N ALA A 67 2.36 28.61 13.60
CA ALA A 67 1.44 27.91 12.70
C ALA A 67 0.71 26.79 13.45
N GLY A 68 -0.35 26.24 12.86
CA GLY A 68 -1.13 25.14 13.44
C GLY A 68 -1.77 25.50 14.80
N GLU A 69 -1.75 24.54 15.72
CA GLU A 69 -2.39 24.68 17.04
C GLU A 69 -1.82 25.85 17.87
N ALA A 70 -0.50 26.07 17.81
CA ALA A 70 0.15 27.18 18.50
C ALA A 70 -0.37 28.55 18.02
N ALA A 71 -0.62 28.68 16.71
CA ALA A 71 -1.22 29.89 16.14
C ALA A 71 -2.69 30.05 16.51
N GLN A 72 -3.44 28.95 16.56
CA GLN A 72 -4.84 28.95 16.95
C GLN A 72 -5.03 29.48 18.38
N VAL A 73 -4.21 28.98 19.33
CA VAL A 73 -4.24 29.43 20.73
C VAL A 73 -3.90 30.91 20.85
N GLU A 74 -2.85 31.36 20.15
CA GLU A 74 -2.41 32.76 20.22
C GLU A 74 -3.41 33.73 19.57
N LEU A 75 -4.04 33.36 18.45
CA LEU A 75 -5.10 34.15 17.82
C LEU A 75 -6.33 34.26 18.72
N ARG A 76 -6.76 33.17 19.36
CA ARG A 76 -7.87 33.18 20.32
C ARG A 76 -7.57 34.04 21.54
N ARG A 77 -6.37 33.93 22.11
CA ARG A 77 -5.91 34.78 23.23
C ARG A 77 -5.95 36.26 22.84
N MET A 78 -5.49 36.59 21.64
CA MET A 78 -5.48 37.96 21.14
C MET A 78 -6.88 38.48 20.84
N GLY A 79 -7.77 37.65 20.29
CA GLY A 79 -9.18 37.98 20.06
C GLY A 79 -9.95 38.24 21.36
N ALA A 80 -9.67 37.47 22.42
CA ALA A 80 -10.27 37.68 23.74
C ALA A 80 -9.78 38.99 24.42
N SER A 81 -8.52 39.38 24.17
CA SER A 81 -7.92 40.56 24.81
C SER A 81 -8.14 41.88 24.05
N THR A 82 -8.35 41.82 22.73
CA THR A 82 -8.48 43.00 21.86
C THR A 82 -9.45 42.70 20.72
N THR A 83 -10.36 43.63 20.42
CA THR A 83 -11.22 43.54 19.22
C THR A 83 -10.36 43.59 17.97
N LEU A 84 -10.29 42.49 17.23
CA LEU A 84 -9.60 42.41 15.94
C LEU A 84 -10.53 42.95 14.85
N ARG A 85 -9.95 43.49 13.77
CA ARG A 85 -10.71 43.78 12.54
C ARG A 85 -10.54 42.58 11.62
N GLU A 86 -11.64 41.96 11.20
CA GLU A 86 -11.65 40.80 10.33
C GLU A 86 -11.81 41.19 8.86
N ARG A 87 -11.21 40.41 7.97
CA ARG A 87 -11.46 40.48 6.54
C ARG A 87 -11.47 39.07 5.95
N GLY A 88 -12.65 38.62 5.52
CA GLY A 88 -12.82 37.34 4.84
C GLY A 88 -12.65 37.48 3.33
N VAL A 89 -12.05 36.46 2.73
CA VAL A 89 -11.98 36.26 1.28
C VAL A 89 -12.38 34.82 0.96
N ILE A 90 -13.15 34.65 -0.12
CA ILE A 90 -13.55 33.37 -0.69
C ILE A 90 -12.64 33.09 -1.89
N TRP A 91 -12.18 31.86 -2.01
CA TRP A 91 -11.36 31.38 -3.12
C TRP A 91 -12.07 30.22 -3.81
N SER A 92 -11.74 30.00 -5.08
CA SER A 92 -12.04 28.73 -5.74
C SER A 92 -11.23 27.59 -5.12
N GLN A 93 -11.66 26.35 -5.33
CA GLN A 93 -10.94 25.16 -4.84
C GLN A 93 -9.47 25.16 -5.33
N SER A 94 -9.24 25.43 -6.62
CA SER A 94 -7.88 25.47 -7.20
C SER A 94 -7.00 26.57 -6.59
N GLU A 95 -7.58 27.73 -6.30
CA GLU A 95 -6.87 28.84 -5.64
C GLU A 95 -6.52 28.49 -4.19
N PHE A 96 -7.45 27.86 -3.46
CA PHE A 96 -7.18 27.36 -2.12
C PHE A 96 -6.11 26.28 -2.12
N GLU A 97 -6.14 25.33 -3.06
CA GLU A 97 -5.12 24.30 -3.20
C GLU A 97 -3.71 24.90 -3.39
N GLN A 98 -3.57 25.93 -4.22
CA GLN A 98 -2.29 26.62 -4.43
C GLN A 98 -1.77 27.24 -3.13
N VAL A 99 -2.64 27.90 -2.34
CA VAL A 99 -2.27 28.49 -1.04
C VAL A 99 -1.92 27.41 -0.02
N ALA A 100 -2.75 26.37 0.08
CA ALA A 100 -2.58 25.27 1.03
C ALA A 100 -1.27 24.52 0.81
N ARG A 101 -0.88 24.28 -0.46
CA ARG A 101 0.40 23.63 -0.82
C ARG A 101 1.62 24.45 -0.40
N THR A 102 1.53 25.78 -0.44
CA THR A 102 2.64 26.67 -0.05
C THR A 102 2.74 26.86 1.47
N LEU A 103 1.65 26.60 2.19
CA LEU A 103 1.50 26.84 3.63
C LEU A 103 0.99 25.59 4.38
N LEU A 104 1.61 24.43 4.14
CA LEU A 104 1.20 23.17 4.77
C LEU A 104 1.33 23.20 6.29
N GLU A 105 2.31 23.93 6.83
CA GLU A 105 2.54 24.10 8.26
C GLU A 105 1.37 24.75 9.03
N VAL A 106 0.40 25.34 8.31
CA VAL A 106 -0.72 26.08 8.87
C VAL A 106 -1.84 25.16 9.37
N PHE A 107 -1.91 23.93 8.88
CA PHE A 107 -3.01 23.00 9.18
C PHE A 107 -2.81 22.29 10.52
N VAL A 108 -3.88 22.16 11.30
CA VAL A 108 -3.86 21.48 12.61
C VAL A 108 -3.91 19.97 12.43
N ASP A 109 -4.72 19.51 11.47
CA ASP A 109 -4.81 18.10 11.10
C ASP A 109 -4.58 17.95 9.57
N PRO A 110 -3.47 17.34 9.14
CA PRO A 110 -3.18 17.06 7.73
C PRO A 110 -4.23 16.14 7.06
N ALA A 111 -4.99 15.35 7.81
CA ALA A 111 -6.03 14.48 7.25
C ALA A 111 -7.18 15.28 6.62
N THR A 112 -7.44 16.49 7.11
CA THR A 112 -8.42 17.42 6.52
C THR A 112 -8.07 17.84 5.09
N LEU A 113 -6.80 17.72 4.71
CA LEU A 113 -6.33 17.96 3.35
C LEU A 113 -6.38 16.71 2.46
N GLY A 114 -6.37 15.51 3.05
CA GLY A 114 -6.24 14.26 2.30
C GLY A 114 -7.43 13.94 1.37
N THR A 115 -8.61 14.49 1.65
CA THR A 115 -9.81 14.35 0.81
C THR A 115 -9.96 15.50 -0.20
N LEU A 116 -9.22 16.60 -0.03
CA LEU A 116 -9.44 17.87 -0.75
C LEU A 116 -8.25 18.30 -1.61
N LEU A 117 -7.02 17.98 -1.20
CA LEU A 117 -5.83 18.11 -2.03
C LEU A 117 -5.68 16.83 -2.85
N PRO A 118 -5.93 16.83 -4.17
CA PRO A 118 -5.46 15.74 -5.00
C PRO A 118 -3.94 15.58 -4.78
N MET A 119 -3.45 14.34 -4.85
CA MET A 119 -2.01 14.04 -4.88
C MET A 119 -1.28 15.11 -5.71
N PRO A 120 -0.19 15.72 -5.21
CA PRO A 120 0.52 16.75 -5.93
C PRO A 120 0.82 16.28 -7.35
N ARG A 121 0.80 17.19 -8.31
CA ARG A 121 0.99 16.88 -9.72
C ARG A 121 2.23 17.55 -10.23
N ILE A 122 2.92 16.86 -11.12
CA ILE A 122 3.98 17.47 -11.89
C ILE A 122 3.32 18.10 -13.12
N GLU A 123 3.43 19.43 -13.23
CA GLU A 123 2.75 20.19 -14.27
C GLU A 123 3.67 20.41 -15.48
N GLY A 124 3.16 20.10 -16.66
CA GLY A 124 3.88 20.26 -17.93
C GLY A 124 4.78 19.07 -18.27
N HIS A 125 5.38 19.14 -19.45
CA HIS A 125 6.48 18.30 -19.90
C HIS A 125 7.76 18.80 -19.28
N ILE A 126 8.59 17.83 -18.98
CA ILE A 126 9.88 18.01 -18.38
C ILE A 126 10.87 17.63 -19.48
N PRO A 127 11.84 18.50 -19.82
CA PRO A 127 12.88 18.14 -20.78
C PRO A 127 13.53 16.81 -20.37
N THR A 128 13.82 15.93 -21.33
CA THR A 128 14.41 14.60 -21.10
C THR A 128 15.65 14.63 -20.20
N LYS A 129 16.45 15.70 -20.28
CA LYS A 129 17.62 15.94 -19.41
C LYS A 129 17.25 16.23 -17.95
N ASP A 130 16.18 16.98 -17.72
CA ASP A 130 15.70 17.32 -16.39
C ASP A 130 14.94 16.13 -15.77
N LEU A 131 14.31 15.28 -16.59
CA LEU A 131 13.76 13.98 -16.16
C LEU A 131 14.84 13.04 -15.62
N ALA A 132 15.96 12.91 -16.32
CA ALA A 132 17.08 12.08 -15.87
C ALA A 132 17.64 12.59 -14.53
N LEU A 133 17.86 13.91 -14.42
CA LEU A 133 18.32 14.54 -13.17
C LEU A 133 17.32 14.35 -12.02
N LEU A 134 16.02 14.41 -12.32
CA LEU A 134 14.97 14.19 -11.34
C LEU A 134 14.96 12.74 -10.85
N VAL A 135 15.12 11.77 -11.75
CA VAL A 135 15.22 10.34 -11.39
C VAL A 135 16.47 10.08 -10.53
N GLU A 136 17.63 10.64 -10.89
CA GLU A 136 18.84 10.53 -10.07
C GLU A 136 18.67 11.16 -8.68
N THR A 137 17.99 12.30 -8.58
CA THR A 137 17.77 12.97 -7.30
C THR A 137 16.74 12.26 -6.44
N LEU A 138 15.72 11.67 -7.04
CA LEU A 138 14.75 10.81 -6.36
C LEU A 138 15.39 9.53 -5.86
N ALA A 139 16.20 8.85 -6.67
CA ALA A 139 16.92 7.64 -6.29
C ALA A 139 17.96 7.88 -5.17
N ARG A 140 18.42 9.12 -4.97
CA ARG A 140 19.29 9.49 -3.83
C ARG A 140 18.53 9.74 -2.53
N SER A 141 17.20 9.75 -2.54
CA SER A 141 16.39 9.86 -1.33
C SER A 141 16.48 8.56 -0.53
N GLU A 142 16.68 8.65 0.79
CA GLU A 142 16.80 7.48 1.68
C GLU A 142 15.57 6.55 1.67
N ILE A 143 14.42 7.05 1.23
CA ILE A 143 13.13 6.34 1.20
C ILE A 143 12.87 5.68 -0.17
N THR A 144 13.64 6.07 -1.20
CA THR A 144 13.49 5.58 -2.57
C THR A 144 14.47 4.45 -2.83
N ARG A 145 13.97 3.30 -3.26
CA ARG A 145 14.79 2.15 -3.67
C ARG A 145 15.27 2.30 -5.10
N GLY A 146 14.37 2.72 -5.99
CA GLY A 146 14.69 3.00 -7.39
C GLY A 146 13.63 3.88 -8.05
N ALA A 147 14.00 4.55 -9.13
CA ALA A 147 13.10 5.41 -9.89
C ALA A 147 13.36 5.24 -11.39
N CYS A 148 12.32 5.42 -12.21
CA CYS A 148 12.45 5.54 -13.65
C CYS A 148 11.57 6.66 -14.21
N ALA A 149 12.01 7.20 -15.34
CA ALA A 149 11.25 8.13 -16.16
C ALA A 149 11.00 7.49 -17.52
N LEU A 150 9.81 7.69 -18.04
CA LEU A 150 9.40 7.26 -19.37
C LEU A 150 8.74 8.41 -20.12
N GLU A 151 8.88 8.43 -21.44
CA GLU A 151 8.35 9.44 -22.36
C GLU A 151 7.78 8.70 -23.57
N ASP A 152 6.49 8.93 -23.87
CA ASP A 152 5.76 8.21 -24.93
C ASP A 152 5.90 6.66 -24.88
N GLY A 153 5.95 6.09 -23.67
CA GLY A 153 6.09 4.65 -23.44
C GLY A 153 7.52 4.10 -23.62
N MET A 154 8.50 4.97 -23.86
CA MET A 154 9.92 4.61 -23.94
C MET A 154 10.64 4.96 -22.64
N LEU A 155 11.55 4.09 -22.20
CA LEU A 155 12.39 4.36 -21.02
C LEU A 155 13.36 5.50 -21.34
N VAL A 156 13.29 6.58 -20.56
CA VAL A 156 14.22 7.72 -20.65
C VAL A 156 15.44 7.46 -19.77
N HIS A 157 15.21 7.14 -18.50
CA HIS A 157 16.26 6.91 -17.51
C HIS A 157 15.73 6.07 -16.36
N ALA A 158 16.58 5.22 -15.78
CA ALA A 158 16.29 4.43 -14.60
C ALA A 158 17.52 4.45 -13.69
N GLU A 159 17.30 4.62 -12.39
CA GLU A 159 18.37 4.67 -11.38
C GLU A 159 17.89 4.00 -10.08
N GLY A 160 18.78 3.27 -9.41
CA GLY A 160 18.48 2.51 -8.19
C GLY A 160 17.92 1.11 -8.46
N ASP A 161 17.41 0.47 -7.40
CA ASP A 161 16.88 -0.90 -7.41
C ASP A 161 15.39 -0.89 -7.75
N LEU A 162 15.05 -1.36 -8.96
CA LEU A 162 13.68 -1.48 -9.45
C LEU A 162 13.18 -2.93 -9.31
N PRO A 163 11.88 -3.16 -9.13
CA PRO A 163 11.32 -4.50 -8.89
C PRO A 163 11.40 -5.45 -10.11
N ALA A 164 11.77 -4.94 -11.29
CA ALA A 164 11.96 -5.70 -12.52
C ALA A 164 13.02 -5.01 -13.40
N GLU A 165 13.43 -5.67 -14.50
CA GLU A 165 14.34 -5.05 -15.47
C GLU A 165 13.72 -3.75 -16.02
N PRO A 166 14.49 -2.65 -16.17
CA PRO A 166 13.94 -1.34 -16.50
C PRO A 166 13.05 -1.30 -17.75
N GLY A 167 13.35 -2.12 -18.76
CA GLY A 167 12.51 -2.24 -19.97
C GLY A 167 11.14 -2.86 -19.69
N GLU A 168 11.11 -3.98 -18.94
CA GLU A 168 9.87 -4.65 -18.56
C GLU A 168 9.04 -3.80 -17.59
N PHE A 169 9.71 -3.15 -16.63
CA PHE A 169 9.07 -2.26 -15.67
C PHE A 169 8.39 -1.07 -16.36
N THR A 170 9.04 -0.49 -17.39
CA THR A 170 8.46 0.59 -18.20
C THR A 170 7.18 0.15 -18.91
N ILE A 171 7.15 -1.06 -19.47
CA ILE A 171 5.94 -1.61 -20.13
C ILE A 171 4.80 -1.78 -19.12
N ILE A 172 5.09 -2.21 -17.89
CA ILE A 172 4.09 -2.35 -16.82
C ILE A 172 3.52 -0.99 -16.42
N VAL A 173 4.39 0.01 -16.20
CA VAL A 173 3.98 1.37 -15.85
C VAL A 173 3.17 2.00 -16.99
N GLN A 174 3.58 1.83 -18.24
CA GLN A 174 2.87 2.34 -19.41
C GLN A 174 1.45 1.77 -19.53
N LYS A 175 1.29 0.45 -19.38
CA LYS A 175 -0.05 -0.19 -19.36
C LYS A 175 -0.93 0.35 -18.23
N HIS A 176 -0.33 0.64 -17.07
CA HIS A 176 -1.06 1.22 -15.95
C HIS A 176 -1.53 2.66 -16.27
N LEU A 177 -0.66 3.48 -16.87
CA LEU A 177 -0.98 4.84 -17.30
C LEU A 177 -2.11 4.86 -18.34
N GLU A 178 -2.07 4.00 -19.35
CA GLU A 178 -3.14 3.87 -20.36
C GLU A 178 -4.50 3.52 -19.71
N GLY A 179 -4.49 2.63 -18.71
CA GLY A 179 -5.69 2.30 -17.93
C GLY A 179 -6.20 3.49 -17.11
N MET A 180 -5.29 4.27 -16.53
CA MET A 180 -5.65 5.48 -15.77
C MET A 180 -6.18 6.60 -16.66
N GLU A 181 -5.65 6.76 -17.87
CA GLU A 181 -6.14 7.72 -18.85
C GLU A 181 -7.55 7.36 -19.31
N SER A 182 -7.80 6.09 -19.63
CA SER A 182 -9.15 5.61 -19.99
C SER A 182 -10.16 5.83 -18.85
N LEU A 183 -9.76 5.58 -17.61
CA LEU A 183 -10.59 5.85 -16.43
C LEU A 183 -10.87 7.35 -16.26
N ALA A 184 -9.86 8.20 -16.44
CA ALA A 184 -10.00 9.65 -16.35
C ALA A 184 -10.95 10.20 -17.42
N GLU A 185 -10.84 9.73 -18.67
CA GLU A 185 -11.77 10.06 -19.75
C GLU A 185 -13.21 9.66 -19.41
N GLY A 186 -13.40 8.45 -18.86
CA GLY A 186 -14.72 7.96 -18.43
C GLY A 186 -15.35 8.80 -17.31
N MET A 187 -14.54 9.43 -16.46
CA MET A 187 -14.99 10.31 -15.37
C MET A 187 -15.04 11.80 -15.75
N ASN A 188 -14.85 12.15 -17.03
CA ASN A 188 -14.69 13.54 -17.51
C ASN A 188 -13.59 14.32 -16.77
N GLN A 189 -12.56 13.63 -16.30
CA GLN A 189 -11.38 14.30 -15.75
C GLN A 189 -10.43 14.71 -16.88
N VAL A 190 -9.95 15.94 -16.83
CA VAL A 190 -9.08 16.52 -17.87
C VAL A 190 -7.70 15.85 -17.91
N ARG A 191 -7.25 15.22 -16.81
CA ARG A 191 -5.93 14.59 -16.70
C ARG A 191 -5.92 13.41 -15.70
N PRO A 192 -5.17 12.33 -15.99
CA PRO A 192 -4.95 11.25 -15.03
C PRO A 192 -4.27 11.77 -13.75
N LEU A 193 -4.67 11.22 -12.61
CA LEU A 193 -4.07 11.48 -11.30
C LEU A 193 -2.78 10.67 -11.14
N ALA A 194 -1.90 11.08 -10.23
CA ALA A 194 -0.83 10.17 -9.78
C ALA A 194 -1.45 9.00 -9.02
N SER A 195 -0.93 7.78 -9.22
CA SER A 195 -1.33 6.59 -8.49
C SER A 195 -0.26 6.16 -7.50
N SER A 196 -0.70 5.72 -6.32
CA SER A 196 0.13 5.05 -5.34
C SER A 196 -0.40 3.62 -5.19
N LEU A 197 0.48 2.65 -5.42
CA LEU A 197 0.22 1.23 -5.32
C LEU A 197 1.04 0.68 -4.16
N SER A 198 0.38 0.18 -3.12
CA SER A 198 1.06 -0.56 -2.04
C SER A 198 1.24 -2.01 -2.44
N LEU A 199 2.48 -2.48 -2.54
CA LEU A 199 2.84 -3.86 -2.80
C LEU A 199 3.44 -4.49 -1.53
N ILE A 200 3.72 -5.80 -1.56
CA ILE A 200 4.19 -6.55 -0.39
C ILE A 200 5.57 -6.08 0.06
N ASP A 201 6.48 -5.88 -0.90
CA ASP A 201 7.88 -5.56 -0.63
C ASP A 201 8.19 -4.05 -0.69
N GLY A 202 7.23 -3.20 -1.01
CA GLY A 202 7.43 -1.76 -1.20
C GLY A 202 6.18 -1.05 -1.71
N ALA A 203 6.29 0.25 -1.94
CA ALA A 203 5.23 1.04 -2.55
C ALA A 203 5.71 1.63 -3.89
N LEU A 204 4.80 1.69 -4.86
CA LEU A 204 5.05 2.22 -6.18
C LEU A 204 4.24 3.49 -6.38
N LEU A 205 4.92 4.61 -6.64
CA LEU A 205 4.32 5.86 -7.09
C LEU A 205 4.42 5.94 -8.60
N ILE A 206 3.32 6.21 -9.31
CA ILE A 206 3.32 6.53 -10.73
C ILE A 206 2.71 7.92 -10.89
N ALA A 207 3.51 8.86 -11.38
CA ALA A 207 3.12 10.26 -11.53
C ALA A 207 3.20 10.67 -13.01
N PRO A 208 2.05 10.98 -13.66
CA PRO A 208 2.05 11.52 -15.01
C PRO A 208 2.56 12.98 -15.01
N ALA A 209 3.37 13.33 -16.01
CA ALA A 209 4.06 14.61 -16.18
C ALA A 209 4.05 15.05 -17.66
N GLY A 210 2.87 15.46 -18.16
CA GLY A 210 2.71 15.85 -19.56
C GLY A 210 2.60 14.65 -20.49
N ASP A 211 3.59 14.49 -21.36
CA ASP A 211 3.90 13.36 -22.25
C ASP A 211 4.91 12.36 -21.63
N ALA A 212 5.50 12.73 -20.49
CA ALA A 212 6.34 11.86 -19.69
C ALA A 212 5.60 11.35 -18.45
N ALA A 213 6.16 10.33 -17.81
CA ALA A 213 5.75 9.87 -16.50
C ALA A 213 6.96 9.44 -15.68
N ILE A 214 6.81 9.51 -14.36
CA ILE A 214 7.83 9.08 -13.41
C ILE A 214 7.23 7.96 -12.57
N ALA A 215 7.96 6.85 -12.48
CA ALA A 215 7.66 5.77 -11.55
C ALA A 215 8.74 5.70 -10.48
N VAL A 216 8.33 5.67 -9.22
CA VAL A 216 9.24 5.64 -8.07
C VAL A 216 8.89 4.45 -7.20
N TRP A 217 9.85 3.56 -7.02
CA TRP A 217 9.79 2.42 -6.11
C TRP A 217 10.38 2.82 -4.77
N THR A 218 9.58 2.70 -3.72
CA THR A 218 9.91 3.17 -2.38
C THR A 218 9.67 2.10 -1.33
N ASP A 219 10.08 2.37 -0.10
CA ASP A 219 9.68 1.58 1.05
C ASP A 219 8.15 1.58 1.29
N PRO A 220 7.59 0.55 1.96
CA PRO A 220 6.14 0.41 2.16
C PRO A 220 5.45 1.58 2.89
N GLU A 221 6.21 2.35 3.69
CA GLU A 221 5.72 3.46 4.51
C GLU A 221 6.08 4.85 3.93
N ALA A 222 6.54 4.90 2.68
CA ALA A 222 6.93 6.16 2.06
C ALA A 222 5.75 7.12 1.85
N ASP A 223 5.94 8.39 2.22
CA ASP A 223 4.98 9.45 1.90
C ASP A 223 5.14 9.89 0.43
N HIS A 224 4.37 9.24 -0.45
CA HIS A 224 4.33 9.57 -1.87
C HIS A 224 3.84 11.00 -2.15
N THR A 225 3.04 11.59 -1.26
CA THR A 225 2.58 12.97 -1.44
C THR A 225 3.72 13.96 -1.19
N ALA A 226 4.53 13.74 -0.15
CA ALA A 226 5.73 14.51 0.11
C ALA A 226 6.80 14.30 -0.98
N LEU A 227 6.99 13.05 -1.43
CA LEU A 227 7.96 12.72 -2.48
C LEU A 227 7.62 13.42 -3.79
N LEU A 228 6.35 13.40 -4.21
CA LEU A 228 5.90 14.07 -5.42
C LEU A 228 5.87 15.60 -5.25
N ALA A 229 5.52 16.13 -4.06
CA ALA A 229 5.64 17.55 -3.77
C ALA A 229 7.10 18.04 -3.85
N ASN A 230 8.05 17.26 -3.32
CA ASN A 230 9.48 17.52 -3.42
C ASN A 230 9.96 17.43 -4.87
N ALA A 231 9.53 16.42 -5.63
CA ALA A 231 9.82 16.30 -7.07
C ALA A 231 9.31 17.53 -7.85
N ALA A 232 8.07 17.93 -7.61
CA ALA A 232 7.48 19.13 -8.22
C ALA A 232 8.21 20.41 -7.77
N ALA A 233 8.66 20.49 -6.52
CA ALA A 233 9.47 21.61 -6.03
C ALA A 233 10.85 21.65 -6.70
N LEU A 234 11.51 20.52 -6.90
CA LEU A 234 12.80 20.41 -7.60
C LEU A 234 12.69 20.83 -9.07
N LEU A 235 11.57 20.52 -9.72
CA LEU A 235 11.28 21.01 -11.07
C LEU A 235 10.92 22.50 -11.11
N ARG A 236 10.31 23.03 -10.04
CA ARG A 236 9.99 24.46 -9.88
C ARG A 236 11.21 25.30 -9.50
N THR A 237 12.18 24.73 -8.78
CA THR A 237 13.47 25.38 -8.56
C THR A 237 14.16 25.47 -9.91
N LYS A 238 14.28 26.70 -10.43
CA LYS A 238 15.01 27.01 -11.67
C LYS A 238 16.22 26.09 -11.75
N SER A 239 16.22 25.17 -12.72
CA SER A 239 17.43 24.44 -13.05
C SER A 239 18.49 25.51 -13.24
N THR A 240 19.58 25.43 -12.48
CA THR A 240 20.81 26.16 -12.81
C THR A 240 21.45 25.52 -14.04
N GLY A 241 20.63 25.15 -15.03
CA GLY A 241 21.03 24.91 -16.39
C GLY A 241 21.46 26.26 -16.94
N LEU A 242 22.67 26.27 -17.51
CA LEU A 242 23.28 27.39 -18.19
C LEU A 242 22.22 28.22 -18.93
N ALA A 243 21.97 29.45 -18.44
CA ALA A 243 21.05 30.43 -19.02
C ALA A 243 21.49 30.94 -20.42
N GLY A 244 22.21 30.13 -21.19
CA GLY A 244 22.91 30.52 -22.40
C GLY A 244 22.27 30.06 -23.71
N ASP A 245 21.54 28.93 -23.76
CA ASP A 245 21.22 28.31 -25.06
C ASP A 245 19.74 28.42 -25.51
N ASP A 246 18.78 28.48 -24.59
CA ASP A 246 17.35 28.43 -24.96
C ASP A 246 16.67 29.81 -25.11
N GLY A 247 17.37 30.90 -24.77
CA GLY A 247 16.81 32.26 -24.79
C GLY A 247 16.63 32.86 -26.20
N GLY A 248 17.09 32.16 -27.24
CA GLY A 248 17.10 32.62 -28.62
C GLY A 248 16.13 31.92 -29.56
N GLU A 249 15.56 30.77 -29.17
CA GLU A 249 14.70 29.99 -30.06
C GLU A 249 13.32 30.64 -30.25
N PRO A 250 12.81 30.74 -31.49
CA PRO A 250 11.49 31.29 -31.76
C PRO A 250 10.42 30.41 -31.11
N LEU A 251 9.47 31.05 -30.41
CA LEU A 251 8.30 30.36 -29.88
C LEU A 251 7.57 29.58 -31.00
N PRO A 252 7.08 28.35 -30.73
CA PRO A 252 6.36 27.55 -31.71
C PRO A 252 5.17 28.30 -32.33
N ASP A 253 4.89 28.01 -33.60
CA ASP A 253 3.71 28.53 -34.26
C ASP A 253 2.44 27.89 -33.67
N GLY A 254 1.40 28.70 -33.49
CA GLY A 254 0.13 28.25 -32.93
C GLY A 254 -1.06 28.88 -33.63
N VAL A 255 -2.26 28.57 -33.13
CA VAL A 255 -3.51 29.10 -33.69
C VAL A 255 -3.71 30.53 -33.20
N VAL A 256 -3.78 31.49 -34.13
CA VAL A 256 -4.11 32.88 -33.80
C VAL A 256 -5.59 32.97 -33.45
N VAL A 257 -5.86 33.19 -32.16
CA VAL A 257 -7.22 33.34 -31.60
C VAL A 257 -7.78 34.72 -31.93
N LYS A 258 -6.95 35.75 -31.82
CA LYS A 258 -7.37 37.14 -32.02
C LYS A 258 -6.23 37.99 -32.53
N ASP A 259 -6.56 38.91 -33.42
CA ASP A 259 -5.61 39.81 -34.05
C ASP A 259 -6.12 41.26 -33.99
N SER A 260 -5.36 42.16 -33.38
CA SER A 260 -5.74 43.55 -33.18
C SER A 260 -4.54 44.50 -33.29
N LYS A 261 -4.82 45.82 -33.24
CA LYS A 261 -3.75 46.80 -33.04
C LYS A 261 -3.24 46.71 -31.60
N SER A 262 -1.94 46.94 -31.41
CA SER A 262 -1.35 47.04 -30.07
C SER A 262 -1.59 48.43 -29.45
N GLY A 263 -1.38 48.53 -28.14
CA GLY A 263 -1.63 49.71 -27.30
C GLY A 263 -1.93 49.27 -25.88
N VAL A 264 -1.63 50.08 -24.86
CA VAL A 264 -1.78 49.72 -23.43
C VAL A 264 -3.20 49.20 -23.10
N ASP A 265 -4.25 49.89 -23.57
CA ASP A 265 -5.63 49.45 -23.34
C ASP A 265 -5.99 48.18 -24.12
N GLN A 266 -5.41 48.01 -25.32
CA GLN A 266 -5.64 46.84 -26.18
C GLN A 266 -4.89 45.60 -25.65
N THR A 267 -3.69 45.76 -25.10
CA THR A 267 -2.95 44.69 -24.44
C THR A 267 -3.69 44.24 -23.19
N ILE A 268 -4.21 45.16 -22.36
CA ILE A 268 -5.04 44.79 -21.20
C ILE A 268 -6.33 44.10 -21.65
N SER A 269 -6.96 44.57 -22.75
CA SER A 269 -8.15 43.91 -23.29
C SER A 269 -7.85 42.52 -23.87
N ALA A 270 -6.68 42.33 -24.48
CA ALA A 270 -6.23 41.05 -25.02
C ALA A 270 -5.89 40.08 -23.88
N LEU A 271 -5.22 40.55 -22.83
CA LEU A 271 -4.97 39.80 -21.59
C LEU A 271 -6.28 39.39 -20.91
N LYS A 272 -7.27 40.29 -20.85
CA LYS A 272 -8.62 39.93 -20.38
C LYS A 272 -9.24 38.82 -21.24
N THR A 273 -9.18 38.95 -22.58
CA THR A 273 -9.71 37.92 -23.49
C THR A 273 -9.00 36.58 -23.27
N ALA A 274 -7.67 36.61 -23.10
CA ALA A 274 -6.88 35.41 -22.87
C ALA A 274 -7.21 34.74 -21.53
N LYS A 275 -7.46 35.53 -20.47
CA LYS A 275 -7.90 35.02 -19.16
C LYS A 275 -9.32 34.45 -19.22
N ASP A 276 -10.27 35.16 -19.85
CA ASP A 276 -11.65 34.70 -19.99
C ASP A 276 -11.74 33.40 -20.83
N GLU A 277 -10.85 33.21 -21.80
CA GLU A 277 -10.78 32.02 -22.66
C GLU A 277 -9.73 30.97 -22.21
N ALA A 278 -9.14 31.12 -21.02
CA ALA A 278 -8.08 30.25 -20.46
C ALA A 278 -6.99 29.89 -21.49
N VAL A 279 -6.45 30.89 -22.20
CA VAL A 279 -5.51 30.68 -23.30
C VAL A 279 -4.12 30.33 -22.75
N THR A 280 -3.70 29.09 -22.99
CA THR A 280 -2.28 28.71 -22.86
C THR A 280 -1.56 28.90 -24.20
N GLY A 281 -0.57 29.78 -24.23
CA GLY A 281 0.13 30.22 -25.44
C GLY A 281 0.91 31.51 -25.22
N TYR A 282 0.83 32.47 -26.13
CA TYR A 282 1.49 33.77 -25.96
C TYR A 282 0.77 34.92 -26.65
N LEU A 283 0.95 36.12 -26.10
CA LEU A 283 0.53 37.38 -26.69
C LEU A 283 1.72 38.01 -27.43
N LYS A 284 1.73 37.92 -28.76
CA LYS A 284 2.81 38.42 -29.62
C LYS A 284 2.51 39.84 -30.09
N SER A 285 3.38 40.78 -29.75
CA SER A 285 3.44 42.11 -30.34
C SER A 285 4.47 42.12 -31.47
N VAL A 286 3.99 42.20 -32.71
CA VAL A 286 4.82 42.26 -33.92
C VAL A 286 4.97 43.73 -34.35
N PRO A 287 6.17 44.33 -34.24
CA PRO A 287 6.43 45.67 -34.76
C PRO A 287 6.53 45.69 -36.29
N LYS A 288 6.42 46.88 -36.89
CA LYS A 288 6.66 47.07 -38.34
C LYS A 288 8.14 46.93 -38.70
N GLU A 289 9.01 47.35 -37.80
CA GLU A 289 10.47 47.23 -37.88
C GLU A 289 10.99 46.94 -36.45
N GLY A 290 11.82 45.92 -36.26
CA GLY A 290 12.41 45.55 -34.96
C GLY A 290 12.01 44.17 -34.44
N VAL A 291 12.37 43.89 -33.18
CA VAL A 291 12.20 42.59 -32.51
C VAL A 291 10.77 42.43 -31.98
N SER A 292 10.14 41.28 -32.23
CA SER A 292 8.82 40.98 -31.64
C SER A 292 8.94 40.65 -30.16
N VAL A 293 8.00 41.17 -29.36
CA VAL A 293 7.88 40.84 -27.94
C VAL A 293 6.72 39.87 -27.76
N ALA A 294 6.94 38.75 -27.08
CA ALA A 294 5.90 37.78 -26.75
C ALA A 294 5.74 37.68 -25.23
N ILE A 295 4.52 37.90 -24.73
CA ILE A 295 4.18 37.64 -23.32
C ILE A 295 3.65 36.21 -23.26
N THR A 296 4.32 35.30 -22.56
CA THR A 296 3.88 33.91 -22.44
C THR A 296 2.72 33.83 -21.44
N LEU A 297 1.72 32.99 -21.77
CA LEU A 297 0.46 32.87 -21.05
C LEU A 297 0.20 31.41 -20.71
N ILE A 298 -0.10 31.10 -19.45
CA ILE A 298 -0.61 29.80 -19.00
C ILE A 298 -2.00 30.02 -18.41
N ASP A 299 -3.02 29.39 -18.98
CA ASP A 299 -4.44 29.62 -18.67
C ASP A 299 -4.82 31.12 -18.63
N GLY A 300 -4.22 31.89 -19.54
CA GLY A 300 -4.41 33.34 -19.65
C GLY A 300 -3.67 34.19 -18.61
N ILE A 301 -2.88 33.58 -17.73
CA ILE A 301 -2.02 34.26 -16.75
C ILE A 301 -0.63 34.51 -17.37
N PRO A 302 -0.09 35.74 -17.33
CA PRO A 302 1.28 36.02 -17.77
C PRO A 302 2.31 35.32 -16.88
N VAL A 303 3.17 34.49 -17.48
CA VAL A 303 4.23 33.73 -16.78
C VAL A 303 5.64 34.18 -17.19
N GLY A 304 5.76 34.97 -18.25
CA GLY A 304 7.06 35.48 -18.70
C GLY A 304 6.96 36.44 -19.88
N ILE A 305 8.10 37.06 -20.21
CA ILE A 305 8.25 37.83 -21.45
C ILE A 305 9.45 37.28 -22.22
N ARG A 306 9.23 36.98 -23.50
CA ARG A 306 10.26 36.58 -24.45
C ARG A 306 10.52 37.67 -25.47
N THR A 307 11.76 38.13 -25.52
CA THR A 307 12.25 39.17 -26.45
C THR A 307 13.77 39.11 -26.53
N GLN A 308 14.33 39.39 -27.71
CA GLN A 308 15.78 39.47 -27.90
C GLN A 308 16.29 40.89 -27.57
N GLY A 309 17.43 40.97 -26.87
CA GLY A 309 18.16 42.23 -26.62
C GLY A 309 17.49 43.21 -25.63
N VAL A 310 16.56 42.75 -24.79
CA VAL A 310 15.93 43.57 -23.75
C VAL A 310 16.00 42.84 -22.41
N GLU A 311 16.65 43.48 -21.44
CA GLU A 311 16.93 42.89 -20.12
C GLU A 311 15.96 43.32 -19.01
N THR A 312 15.07 44.29 -19.29
CA THR A 312 14.16 44.87 -18.27
C THR A 312 12.70 44.76 -18.67
N THR A 313 11.85 44.40 -17.71
CA THR A 313 10.39 44.31 -17.86
C THR A 313 9.77 45.60 -18.40
N GLU A 314 10.15 46.75 -17.85
CA GLU A 314 9.62 48.07 -18.24
C GLU A 314 9.83 48.36 -19.73
N LYS A 315 11.03 48.10 -20.24
CA LYS A 315 11.37 48.30 -21.66
C LYS A 315 10.63 47.31 -22.55
N ALA A 316 10.54 46.04 -22.12
CA ALA A 316 9.86 44.99 -22.89
C ALA A 316 8.35 45.30 -23.03
N VAL A 317 7.70 45.74 -21.93
CA VAL A 317 6.30 46.17 -21.92
C VAL A 317 6.09 47.42 -22.78
N THR A 318 7.01 48.40 -22.71
CA THR A 318 6.92 49.62 -23.52
C THR A 318 7.04 49.35 -25.02
N ASN A 319 7.85 48.36 -25.39
CA ASN A 319 7.98 47.90 -26.77
C ASN A 319 6.75 47.10 -27.22
N ALA A 320 6.22 46.21 -26.37
CA ALA A 320 5.03 45.41 -26.66
C ALA A 320 3.77 46.26 -26.87
N THR A 321 3.65 47.38 -26.15
CA THR A 321 2.45 48.25 -26.14
C THR A 321 2.49 49.37 -27.18
N SER A 322 3.41 49.35 -28.15
CA SER A 322 3.48 50.40 -29.18
C SER A 322 2.29 50.35 -30.13
N SER A 323 1.61 51.48 -30.33
CA SER A 323 0.41 51.59 -31.19
C SER A 323 0.66 51.32 -32.67
N SER A 324 1.93 51.33 -33.10
CA SER A 324 2.37 50.93 -34.43
C SER A 324 2.37 49.42 -34.66
N ASN A 325 2.35 48.63 -33.59
CA ASN A 325 2.53 47.19 -33.63
C ASN A 325 1.19 46.46 -33.80
N ARG A 326 1.27 45.25 -34.34
CA ARG A 326 0.16 44.30 -34.42
C ARG A 326 0.22 43.35 -33.24
N LEU A 327 -0.90 43.11 -32.58
CA LEU A 327 -1.02 42.28 -31.40
C LEU A 327 -1.81 41.00 -31.75
N GLN A 328 -1.22 39.84 -31.48
CA GLN A 328 -1.80 38.54 -31.78
C GLN A 328 -1.85 37.69 -30.51
N ILE A 329 -3.04 37.18 -30.18
CA ILE A 329 -3.20 36.11 -29.18
C ILE A 329 -3.01 34.79 -29.91
N VAL A 330 -1.99 34.02 -29.53
CA VAL A 330 -1.67 32.72 -30.12
C VAL A 330 -1.91 31.65 -29.07
N ARG A 331 -2.75 30.66 -29.37
CA ARG A 331 -2.98 29.46 -28.55
C ARG A 331 -2.11 28.33 -29.07
N LEU A 332 -1.43 27.64 -28.14
CA LEU A 332 -0.59 26.48 -28.47
C LEU A 332 -1.34 25.16 -28.27
N ASP A 333 -1.02 24.18 -29.11
CA ASP A 333 -1.51 22.81 -28.99
C ASP A 333 -0.87 22.11 -27.78
N ARG A 334 -1.48 21.04 -27.26
CA ARG A 334 -1.14 20.39 -25.98
C ARG A 334 0.35 20.06 -25.87
N ALA A 335 0.96 19.54 -26.93
CA ALA A 335 2.40 19.23 -27.00
C ALA A 335 3.32 20.46 -27.07
N MET A 336 2.82 21.63 -27.49
CA MET A 336 3.62 22.84 -27.69
C MET A 336 3.59 23.80 -26.49
N ARG A 337 2.71 23.58 -25.50
CA ARG A 337 2.51 24.45 -24.32
C ARG A 337 3.69 24.49 -23.35
N LEU A 338 4.65 23.61 -23.57
CA LEU A 338 5.69 23.23 -22.63
C LEU A 338 6.91 24.15 -22.72
N VAL A 339 7.02 24.88 -23.85
CA VAL A 339 8.04 25.90 -24.12
C VAL A 339 7.70 27.26 -23.48
N LEU A 340 6.59 27.38 -22.75
CA LEU A 340 6.08 28.67 -22.23
C LEU A 340 6.67 29.07 -20.87
N GLY A 341 7.40 28.18 -20.21
CA GLY A 341 7.81 28.29 -18.80
C GLY A 341 9.04 29.16 -18.49
N SER A 342 9.72 29.72 -19.50
CA SER A 342 10.91 30.58 -19.25
C SER A 342 10.77 31.97 -19.87
N SER A 343 10.95 33.00 -19.04
CA SER A 343 11.13 34.40 -19.43
C SER A 343 12.57 34.62 -19.89
N THR A 344 12.78 35.36 -20.99
CA THR A 344 14.13 35.81 -21.38
C THR A 344 14.55 37.09 -20.66
N VAL A 345 13.61 37.70 -19.92
CA VAL A 345 13.82 38.92 -19.12
C VAL A 345 14.05 38.52 -17.67
N GLU A 346 15.23 38.84 -17.13
CA GLU A 346 15.70 38.38 -15.81
C GLU A 346 14.89 38.97 -14.64
N ASP A 347 14.46 40.23 -14.75
CA ASP A 347 13.71 40.95 -13.71
C ASP A 347 12.19 40.75 -13.80
N TRP A 348 11.74 39.69 -14.49
CA TRP A 348 10.32 39.43 -14.67
C TRP A 348 9.62 39.04 -13.36
N SER A 349 8.53 39.76 -13.07
CA SER A 349 7.52 39.42 -12.07
C SER A 349 6.15 39.87 -12.58
N LEU A 350 5.07 39.20 -12.18
CA LEU A 350 3.73 39.57 -12.63
C LEU A 350 3.37 40.97 -12.11
N SER A 351 3.76 41.27 -10.87
CA SER A 351 3.67 42.57 -10.25
C SER A 351 4.41 43.67 -11.02
N ALA A 352 5.68 43.46 -11.39
CA ALA A 352 6.48 44.42 -12.15
C ALA A 352 5.91 44.65 -13.55
N MET A 353 5.40 43.61 -14.20
CA MET A 353 4.73 43.73 -15.50
C MET A 353 3.44 44.55 -15.39
N CYS A 354 2.61 44.30 -14.37
CA CYS A 354 1.37 45.04 -14.15
C CYS A 354 1.65 46.52 -13.81
N GLU A 355 2.63 46.80 -12.97
CA GLU A 355 3.07 48.16 -12.64
C GLU A 355 3.62 48.88 -13.89
N SER A 356 4.46 48.19 -14.67
CA SER A 356 4.97 48.69 -15.94
C SER A 356 3.84 48.99 -16.92
N LEU A 357 2.83 48.12 -17.05
CA LEU A 357 1.67 48.34 -17.91
C LEU A 357 0.80 49.53 -17.46
N ALA A 358 0.62 49.71 -16.15
CA ALA A 358 -0.17 50.80 -15.58
C ALA A 358 0.52 52.17 -15.74
N THR A 359 1.86 52.20 -15.66
CA THR A 359 2.67 53.41 -15.77
C THR A 359 3.12 53.71 -17.22
N CYS A 360 3.09 52.72 -18.11
CA CYS A 360 3.55 52.87 -19.49
C CYS A 360 2.82 53.98 -20.23
N ARG A 361 3.61 54.94 -20.78
CA ARG A 361 3.12 56.03 -21.65
C ARG A 361 2.01 56.90 -21.01
N THR A 362 1.89 56.94 -19.68
CA THR A 362 0.96 57.81 -18.94
C THR A 362 1.65 58.55 -17.80
N ARG A 363 1.32 59.84 -17.65
CA ARG A 363 1.78 60.71 -16.53
C ARG A 363 0.63 61.11 -15.58
N SER A 364 -0.59 60.64 -15.85
CA SER A 364 -1.77 60.95 -15.04
C SER A 364 -1.95 59.89 -13.96
N GLU A 365 -1.97 60.32 -12.70
CA GLU A 365 -2.20 59.46 -11.53
C GLU A 365 -3.60 58.82 -11.56
N ASP A 366 -4.63 59.56 -12.01
CA ASP A 366 -5.98 59.03 -12.20
C ASP A 366 -6.03 57.90 -13.25
N ARG A 367 -5.26 58.04 -14.34
CA ARG A 367 -5.17 56.98 -15.36
C ARG A 367 -4.37 55.78 -14.85
N GLN A 368 -3.28 56.01 -14.12
CA GLN A 368 -2.47 54.93 -13.52
C GLN A 368 -3.31 54.11 -12.53
N SER A 369 -4.02 54.76 -11.61
CA SER A 369 -4.91 54.09 -10.66
C SER A 369 -6.05 53.32 -11.35
N LEU A 370 -6.62 53.86 -12.43
CA LEU A 370 -7.63 53.15 -13.23
C LEU A 370 -7.06 51.87 -13.88
N LEU A 371 -5.88 51.95 -14.51
CA LEU A 371 -5.24 50.81 -15.16
C LEU A 371 -4.79 49.76 -14.14
N GLN A 372 -4.23 50.21 -13.02
CA GLN A 372 -3.89 49.35 -11.89
C GLN A 372 -5.12 48.64 -11.34
N GLY A 373 -6.24 49.35 -11.13
CA GLY A 373 -7.50 48.75 -10.69
C GLY A 373 -8.03 47.69 -11.66
N ARG A 374 -7.91 47.91 -12.98
CA ARG A 374 -8.27 46.91 -13.99
C ARG A 374 -7.38 45.68 -13.91
N LEU A 375 -6.07 45.84 -13.74
CA LEU A 375 -5.12 44.73 -13.62
C LEU A 375 -5.29 43.97 -12.30
N GLU A 376 -5.56 44.66 -11.20
CA GLU A 376 -5.90 44.04 -9.91
C GLU A 376 -7.22 43.27 -9.96
N THR A 377 -8.19 43.72 -10.75
CA THR A 377 -9.42 42.95 -10.98
C THR A 377 -9.15 41.70 -11.83
N LEU A 378 -8.21 41.78 -12.78
CA LEU A 378 -7.86 40.65 -13.66
C LEU A 378 -6.98 39.62 -12.95
N TYR A 379 -5.94 40.02 -12.22
CA TYR A 379 -4.93 39.13 -11.64
C TYR A 379 -4.82 39.25 -10.11
N GLY A 380 -5.90 39.66 -9.44
CA GLY A 380 -5.88 39.98 -8.00
C GLY A 380 -5.41 38.83 -7.10
N PHE A 381 -5.82 37.60 -7.40
CA PHE A 381 -5.35 36.39 -6.71
C PHE A 381 -3.86 36.17 -6.97
N GLU A 382 -3.44 36.04 -8.24
CA GLU A 382 -2.04 35.77 -8.63
C GLU A 382 -1.05 36.81 -8.11
N LEU A 383 -1.40 38.09 -8.18
CA LEU A 383 -0.59 39.19 -7.63
C LEU A 383 -0.48 39.11 -6.11
N GLY A 384 -1.51 38.57 -5.45
CA GLY A 384 -1.49 38.32 -4.01
C GLY A 384 -0.71 37.05 -3.66
N PHE A 385 -0.77 36.01 -4.49
CA PHE A 385 -0.02 34.78 -4.34
C PHE A 385 1.48 35.00 -4.48
N GLU A 386 1.93 35.72 -5.50
CA GLU A 386 3.34 36.12 -5.68
C GLU A 386 3.87 36.89 -4.44
N LYS A 387 3.06 37.79 -3.88
CA LYS A 387 3.40 38.53 -2.64
C LYS A 387 3.44 37.63 -1.41
N MET A 388 2.53 36.67 -1.32
CA MET A 388 2.48 35.69 -0.24
C MET A 388 3.73 34.81 -0.28
N GLU A 389 4.16 34.31 -1.44
CA GLU A 389 5.36 33.50 -1.60
C GLU A 389 6.63 34.25 -1.18
N MET A 390 6.81 35.48 -1.69
CA MET A 390 7.91 36.37 -1.27
C MET A 390 7.86 36.65 0.23
N GLY A 391 6.66 36.82 0.79
CA GLY A 391 6.41 37.01 2.21
C GLY A 391 6.82 35.79 3.03
N ARG A 392 6.36 34.60 2.65
CA ARG A 392 6.67 33.32 3.28
C ARG A 392 8.18 33.05 3.28
N GLN A 393 8.87 33.30 2.16
CA GLN A 393 10.34 33.13 2.09
C GLN A 393 11.08 34.05 3.07
N ALA A 394 10.55 35.24 3.33
CA ALA A 394 11.15 36.19 4.26
C ALA A 394 10.87 35.89 5.74
N TRP A 395 9.94 34.97 6.04
CA TRP A 395 9.44 34.66 7.36
C TRP A 395 9.90 33.26 7.82
N LYS A 396 10.22 33.11 9.10
CA LYS A 396 10.67 31.81 9.67
C LYS A 396 9.65 31.27 10.67
N LEU A 397 9.31 29.98 10.55
CA LEU A 397 8.48 29.26 11.51
C LEU A 397 9.23 29.15 12.86
N ILE A 398 8.51 29.26 13.98
CA ILE A 398 9.01 28.94 15.31
C ILE A 398 8.60 27.52 15.65
N ASP A 399 9.57 26.60 15.74
CA ASP A 399 9.34 25.28 16.32
C ASP A 399 9.11 25.43 17.83
N SER A 400 7.86 25.39 18.25
CA SER A 400 7.54 25.02 19.63
C SER A 400 7.77 23.51 19.75
N GLY A 401 8.80 23.13 20.49
CA GLY A 401 9.27 21.74 20.67
C GLY A 401 8.32 20.76 21.37
N ASP A 402 7.01 20.98 21.28
CA ASP A 402 5.93 20.02 21.62
C ASP A 402 5.23 19.50 20.36
N SER A 403 5.64 19.95 19.18
CA SER A 403 5.24 19.33 17.92
C SER A 403 6.06 18.05 17.81
N ALA A 404 5.38 16.89 17.73
CA ALA A 404 5.99 15.59 17.52
C ALA A 404 7.18 15.65 16.54
N GLU A 405 8.20 14.84 16.81
CA GLU A 405 9.37 14.61 15.96
C GLU A 405 9.06 14.83 14.48
N GLY A 406 9.85 15.72 13.87
CA GLY A 406 9.82 16.23 12.49
C GLY A 406 8.66 15.79 11.61
N LEU A 407 7.85 16.76 11.16
CA LEU A 407 6.91 16.65 10.03
C LEU A 407 6.57 15.19 9.68
N PRO A 408 5.64 14.55 10.42
CA PRO A 408 5.19 13.25 10.01
C PRO A 408 4.44 13.46 8.70
N GLY A 409 5.09 13.06 7.61
CA GLY A 409 4.42 12.74 6.36
C GLY A 409 3.18 11.93 6.69
N THR A 410 2.07 12.25 6.04
CA THR A 410 0.71 11.83 6.43
C THR A 410 0.69 10.33 6.65
N THR A 411 0.87 9.90 7.90
CA THR A 411 0.92 8.49 8.22
C THR A 411 -0.47 7.97 7.93
N ARG A 412 -0.52 6.90 7.14
CA ARG A 412 -1.70 6.16 6.67
C ARG A 412 -2.64 5.66 7.78
N LYS A 413 -2.49 6.11 9.02
CA LYS A 413 -3.38 5.79 10.15
C LYS A 413 -4.77 6.43 10.01
N SER A 414 -4.93 7.41 9.11
CA SER A 414 -6.20 8.12 8.88
C SER A 414 -6.91 7.78 7.56
N LEU A 415 -6.39 6.85 6.75
CA LEU A 415 -7.13 6.33 5.59
C LEU A 415 -7.98 5.13 6.02
N MET A 416 -8.84 5.38 6.99
CA MET A 416 -10.03 4.56 7.19
C MET A 416 -11.02 4.94 6.08
N GLY A 417 -11.72 3.96 5.50
CA GLY A 417 -12.64 4.19 4.39
C GLY A 417 -13.69 5.26 4.70
N PRO A 418 -14.34 5.88 3.69
CA PRO A 418 -15.25 7.02 3.87
C PRO A 418 -16.36 6.78 4.92
N VAL A 419 -16.81 5.53 5.06
CA VAL A 419 -17.81 5.12 6.07
C VAL A 419 -17.23 5.09 7.48
N VAL A 420 -15.97 4.69 7.65
CA VAL A 420 -15.31 4.60 8.97
C VAL A 420 -14.88 5.99 9.45
N ALA A 421 -14.48 6.87 8.53
CA ALA A 421 -14.24 8.28 8.83
C ALA A 421 -15.53 9.00 9.28
N GLU A 422 -16.65 8.76 8.61
CA GLU A 422 -17.96 9.31 9.02
C GLU A 422 -18.38 8.82 10.41
N LEU A 423 -18.18 7.53 10.72
CA LEU A 423 -18.45 6.98 12.04
C LEU A 423 -17.51 7.55 13.12
N GLN A 424 -16.23 7.79 12.81
CA GLN A 424 -15.30 8.44 13.74
C GLN A 424 -15.68 9.89 14.01
N VAL A 425 -16.08 10.65 12.98
CA VAL A 425 -16.61 12.02 13.16
C VAL A 425 -17.89 12.01 14.00
N ARG A 426 -18.74 11.01 13.82
CA ARG A 426 -19.97 10.85 14.62
C ARG A 426 -19.66 10.52 16.09
N ILE A 427 -18.66 9.67 16.34
CA ILE A 427 -18.15 9.38 17.69
C ILE A 427 -17.56 10.66 18.32
N GLN A 428 -16.79 11.43 17.57
CA GLN A 428 -16.18 12.68 18.02
C GLN A 428 -17.26 13.70 18.43
N THR A 429 -18.23 13.96 17.55
CA THR A 429 -19.33 14.90 17.81
C THR A 429 -20.18 14.50 19.01
N GLN A 430 -20.52 13.21 19.14
CA GLN A 430 -21.25 12.70 20.31
C GLN A 430 -20.40 12.76 21.59
N SER A 431 -19.08 12.57 21.51
CA SER A 431 -18.18 12.73 22.66
C SER A 431 -18.08 14.17 23.15
N GLU A 432 -18.10 15.14 22.22
CA GLU A 432 -18.15 16.56 22.53
C GLU A 432 -19.48 16.96 23.17
N GLU A 433 -20.59 16.39 22.70
CA GLU A 433 -21.92 16.56 23.30
C GLU A 433 -21.96 16.02 24.73
N ILE A 434 -21.39 14.83 25.00
CA ILE A 434 -21.23 14.29 26.36
C ILE A 434 -20.43 15.27 27.24
N ALA A 435 -19.29 15.76 26.76
CA ALA A 435 -18.46 16.70 27.51
C ALA A 435 -19.19 18.03 27.80
N ARG A 436 -20.07 18.47 26.89
CA ARG A 436 -20.92 19.65 27.08
C ARG A 436 -21.99 19.41 28.15
N ILE A 437 -22.75 18.31 28.06
CA ILE A 437 -23.79 17.98 29.03
C ILE A 437 -23.16 17.76 30.42
N GLU A 438 -21.97 17.15 30.49
CA GLU A 438 -21.24 16.96 31.75
C GLU A 438 -20.83 18.30 32.39
N LYS A 439 -20.38 19.29 31.60
CA LYS A 439 -20.13 20.65 32.09
C LYS A 439 -21.41 21.35 32.56
N GLU A 440 -22.53 21.16 31.86
CA GLU A 440 -23.83 21.71 32.25
C GLU A 440 -24.35 21.08 33.55
N LYS A 441 -24.21 19.76 33.70
CA LYS A 441 -24.49 19.00 34.94
C LYS A 441 -23.71 19.57 36.13
N ILE A 442 -22.39 19.75 36.00
CA ILE A 442 -21.54 20.30 37.08
C ILE A 442 -22.04 21.69 37.50
N LYS A 443 -22.34 22.57 36.53
CA LYS A 443 -22.87 23.92 36.83
C LYS A 443 -24.21 23.88 37.57
N VAL A 444 -25.11 22.95 37.23
CA VAL A 444 -26.39 22.82 37.94
C VAL A 444 -26.18 22.18 39.31
N GLN A 445 -25.24 21.25 39.45
CA GLN A 445 -24.87 20.66 40.72
C GLN A 445 -24.31 21.70 41.70
N ASP A 446 -23.42 22.58 41.26
CA ASP A 446 -22.93 23.72 42.06
C ASP A 446 -24.09 24.65 42.48
N LYS A 447 -25.04 24.88 41.57
CA LYS A 447 -26.26 25.63 41.87
C LYS A 447 -27.15 24.91 42.90
N VAL A 448 -27.21 23.58 42.89
CA VAL A 448 -27.92 22.80 43.91
C VAL A 448 -27.25 22.98 45.27
N GLU A 449 -25.93 22.84 45.34
CA GLU A 449 -25.16 22.98 46.58
C GLU A 449 -25.31 24.37 47.20
N THR A 450 -25.20 25.42 46.40
CA THR A 450 -25.41 26.81 46.86
C THR A 450 -26.84 27.05 47.35
N THR A 451 -27.88 26.50 46.71
CA THR A 451 -29.24 26.58 47.27
C THR A 451 -29.44 25.74 48.51
N ARG A 452 -28.74 24.60 48.65
CA ARG A 452 -28.79 23.79 49.87
C ARG A 452 -28.16 24.53 51.03
N SER A 453 -27.02 25.19 50.84
CA SER A 453 -26.39 25.98 51.91
C SER A 453 -27.28 27.12 52.36
N GLN A 454 -27.90 27.86 51.43
CA GLN A 454 -28.87 28.92 51.75
C GLN A 454 -30.09 28.37 52.51
N ARG A 455 -30.60 27.20 52.09
CA ARG A 455 -31.70 26.53 52.77
C ARG A 455 -31.32 26.10 54.19
N ASP A 456 -30.12 25.56 54.38
CA ASP A 456 -29.65 25.12 55.70
C ASP A 456 -29.38 26.31 56.63
N GLU A 457 -28.82 27.41 56.12
CA GLU A 457 -28.69 28.69 56.83
C GLU A 457 -30.07 29.20 57.31
N LEU A 458 -31.04 29.36 56.40
CA LEU A 458 -32.39 29.80 56.78
C LEU A 458 -33.08 28.83 57.73
N LYS A 459 -32.83 27.52 57.62
CA LYS A 459 -33.37 26.52 58.55
C LYS A 459 -32.82 26.69 59.96
N THR A 460 -31.53 27.00 60.09
CA THR A 460 -30.93 27.31 61.40
C THR A 460 -31.48 28.61 61.98
N GLU A 461 -31.65 29.66 61.16
CA GLU A 461 -32.28 30.91 61.59
C GLU A 461 -33.73 30.70 62.04
N LEU A 462 -34.49 29.86 61.33
CA LEU A 462 -35.87 29.54 61.67
C LEU A 462 -35.96 28.75 62.98
N ALA A 463 -35.05 27.81 63.21
CA ALA A 463 -34.95 27.10 64.49
C ALA A 463 -34.67 28.06 65.66
N ALA A 464 -33.74 29.01 65.48
CA ALA A 464 -33.45 30.04 66.48
C ALA A 464 -34.65 30.97 66.72
N LEU A 465 -35.36 31.38 65.67
CA LEU A 465 -36.59 32.17 65.80
C LEU A 465 -37.71 31.40 66.51
N GLN A 466 -37.81 30.10 66.28
CA GLN A 466 -38.78 29.24 66.93
C GLN A 466 -38.49 29.11 68.44
N GLU A 467 -37.22 28.91 68.81
CA GLU A 467 -36.77 28.88 70.21
C GLU A 467 -37.14 30.18 70.93
N VAL A 468 -36.87 31.35 70.32
CA VAL A 468 -37.25 32.66 70.88
C VAL A 468 -38.78 32.81 71.02
N ILE A 469 -39.57 32.25 70.10
CA ILE A 469 -41.04 32.25 70.21
C ILE A 469 -41.50 31.33 71.35
N GLU A 470 -40.84 30.19 71.56
CA GLU A 470 -41.14 29.25 72.64
C GLU A 470 -40.77 29.85 74.00
N GLU A 471 -39.59 30.44 74.15
CA GLU A 471 -39.18 31.20 75.34
C GLU A 471 -40.18 32.34 75.64
N GLY A 472 -40.55 33.13 74.62
CA GLY A 472 -41.54 34.19 74.78
C GLY A 472 -42.96 33.68 75.11
N ARG A 473 -43.30 32.42 74.81
CA ARG A 473 -44.54 31.78 75.26
C ARG A 473 -44.43 31.34 76.71
N ASP A 474 -43.32 30.74 77.10
CA ASP A 474 -43.08 30.28 78.46
C ASP A 474 -43.03 31.44 79.46
N ASP A 475 -42.41 32.56 79.07
CA ASP A 475 -42.42 33.81 79.84
C ASP A 475 -43.83 34.38 80.00
N ARG A 476 -44.68 34.31 78.96
CA ARG A 476 -46.08 34.71 79.08
C ARG A 476 -46.87 33.79 80.01
N ILE A 477 -46.62 32.48 79.97
CA ILE A 477 -47.28 31.52 80.86
C ILE A 477 -46.83 31.75 82.31
N SER A 478 -45.55 32.04 82.54
CA SER A 478 -45.01 32.32 83.88
C SER A 478 -45.58 33.62 84.45
N LEU A 479 -45.61 34.70 83.66
CA LEU A 479 -46.25 35.98 84.02
C LEU A 479 -47.76 35.81 84.26
N SER A 480 -48.46 35.00 83.46
CA SER A 480 -49.88 34.71 83.67
C SER A 480 -50.12 34.00 84.99
N LYS A 481 -49.28 33.02 85.36
CA LYS A 481 -49.37 32.34 86.67
C LYS A 481 -49.13 33.31 87.82
N GLN A 482 -48.12 34.18 87.72
CA GLN A 482 -47.87 35.21 88.74
C GLN A 482 -49.05 36.19 88.87
N LEU A 483 -49.68 36.56 87.76
CA LEU A 483 -50.87 37.39 87.75
C LEU A 483 -52.04 36.67 88.45
N ASP A 484 -52.26 35.39 88.19
CA ASP A 484 -53.32 34.63 88.83
C ASP A 484 -53.05 34.41 90.33
N ASP A 485 -51.81 34.14 90.74
CA ASP A 485 -51.39 34.08 92.14
C ASP A 485 -51.62 35.43 92.86
N SER A 486 -51.30 36.55 92.20
CA SER A 486 -51.55 37.88 92.77
C SER A 486 -53.05 38.17 92.88
N LYS A 487 -53.87 37.76 91.91
CA LYS A 487 -55.34 37.87 91.98
C LYS A 487 -55.92 37.03 93.12
N GLU A 488 -55.39 35.83 93.37
CA GLU A 488 -55.79 35.00 94.50
C GLU A 488 -55.43 35.65 95.84
N LYS A 489 -54.21 36.16 95.99
CA LYS A 489 -53.79 36.93 97.17
C LYS A 489 -54.70 38.13 97.43
N ILE A 490 -55.03 38.90 96.38
CA ILE A 490 -55.97 40.04 96.48
C ILE A 490 -57.35 39.57 96.96
N ARG A 491 -57.87 38.46 96.43
CA ARG A 491 -59.17 37.91 96.87
C ARG A 491 -59.15 37.45 98.32
N ASP A 492 -58.07 36.82 98.77
CA ASP A 492 -57.95 36.35 100.15
C ASP A 492 -57.76 37.51 101.13
N GLU A 493 -56.98 38.54 100.77
CA GLU A 493 -56.90 39.79 101.51
C GLU A 493 -58.27 40.47 101.59
N GLN A 494 -59.04 40.53 100.49
CA GLN A 494 -60.40 41.07 100.48
C GLN A 494 -61.35 40.28 101.39
N LYS A 495 -61.29 38.94 101.39
CA LYS A 495 -62.06 38.11 102.33
C LYS A 495 -61.66 38.40 103.78
N SER A 496 -60.36 38.49 104.07
CA SER A 496 -59.87 38.82 105.42
C SER A 496 -60.33 40.21 105.87
N SER A 497 -60.35 41.18 104.95
CA SER A 497 -60.86 42.53 105.17
C SER A 497 -62.38 42.52 105.42
N GLN A 498 -63.15 41.74 104.66
CA GLN A 498 -64.59 41.54 104.89
C GLN A 498 -64.86 40.85 106.23
N GLU A 499 -64.05 39.88 106.63
CA GLU A 499 -64.14 39.26 107.95
C GLU A 499 -63.86 40.27 109.07
N GLN A 500 -62.81 41.08 108.92
CA GLN A 500 -62.49 42.16 109.86
C GLN A 500 -63.61 43.21 109.92
N SER A 501 -64.19 43.59 108.79
CA SER A 501 -65.35 44.47 108.69
C SER A 501 -66.57 43.85 109.40
N SER A 502 -66.86 42.56 109.20
CA SER A 502 -67.95 41.88 109.90
C SER A 502 -67.72 41.76 111.41
N ARG A 503 -66.46 41.68 111.86
CA ARG A 503 -66.08 41.71 113.28
C ARG A 503 -66.28 43.12 113.84
N ALA A 504 -65.87 44.15 113.10
CA ALA A 504 -66.11 45.54 113.44
C ALA A 504 -67.62 45.85 113.52
N GLU A 505 -68.44 45.33 112.60
CA GLU A 505 -69.89 45.52 112.61
C GLU A 505 -70.56 44.82 113.81
N ARG A 506 -70.10 43.60 114.18
CA ARG A 506 -70.55 42.92 115.41
C ARG A 506 -70.15 43.66 116.67
N LEU A 507 -68.95 44.23 116.70
CA LEU A 507 -68.51 45.09 117.80
C LEU A 507 -69.34 46.38 117.86
N ALA A 508 -69.64 47.01 116.73
CA ALA A 508 -70.49 48.19 116.66
C ALA A 508 -71.91 47.91 117.17
N ARG A 509 -72.51 46.75 116.82
CA ARG A 509 -73.81 46.33 117.37
C ARG A 509 -73.76 46.10 118.88
N ARG A 510 -72.68 45.51 119.38
CA ARG A 510 -72.48 45.28 120.83
C ARG A 510 -72.22 46.59 121.59
N VAL A 511 -71.52 47.54 120.96
CA VAL A 511 -71.35 48.91 121.47
C VAL A 511 -72.70 49.62 121.49
N ALA A 512 -73.51 49.54 120.43
CA ALA A 512 -74.87 50.11 120.42
C ALA A 512 -75.80 49.49 121.49
N GLU A 513 -75.66 48.19 121.76
CA GLU A 513 -76.42 47.51 122.82
C GLU A 513 -75.95 47.93 124.22
N LEU A 514 -74.63 48.12 124.41
CA LEU A 514 -74.06 48.72 125.62
C LEU A 514 -74.48 50.19 125.78
N GLU A 515 -74.52 50.97 124.71
CA GLU A 515 -75.04 52.33 124.71
C GLU A 515 -76.52 52.37 125.11
N ASN A 516 -77.32 51.40 124.70
CA ASN A 516 -78.73 51.31 125.08
C ASN A 516 -78.90 50.91 126.55
N GLN A 517 -78.03 50.04 127.07
CA GLN A 517 -77.95 49.71 128.50
C GLN A 517 -77.47 50.91 129.33
N ILE A 518 -76.52 51.69 128.81
CA ILE A 518 -76.07 52.95 129.40
C ILE A 518 -77.19 53.99 129.33
N LYS A 519 -77.96 54.07 128.24
CA LYS A 519 -79.12 54.98 128.11
C LYS A 519 -80.21 54.67 129.12
N ASN A 520 -80.56 53.40 129.30
CA ASN A 520 -81.55 52.99 130.31
C ASN A 520 -81.04 53.28 131.73
N ARG A 521 -79.75 53.04 132.01
CA ARG A 521 -79.14 53.44 133.29
C ARG A 521 -78.97 54.96 133.44
N ALA A 522 -78.79 55.68 132.35
CA ALA A 522 -78.70 57.14 132.34
C ALA A 522 -80.08 57.78 132.51
N GLU A 523 -81.19 57.18 132.04
CA GLU A 523 -82.55 57.62 132.37
C GLU A 523 -82.88 57.38 133.85
N GLU A 524 -82.46 56.24 134.41
CA GLU A 524 -82.59 55.93 135.84
C GLU A 524 -81.72 56.84 136.74
N LEU A 525 -80.55 57.27 136.25
CA LEU A 525 -79.65 58.20 136.95
C LEU A 525 -79.97 59.69 136.69
N ALA A 526 -80.61 60.04 135.56
CA ALA A 526 -81.05 61.40 135.23
C ALA A 526 -82.33 61.81 135.99
N SER A 527 -83.10 60.85 136.52
CA SER A 527 -84.18 61.12 137.48
C SER A 527 -83.67 61.49 138.88
N ALA A 528 -82.40 61.21 139.21
CA ALA A 528 -81.87 61.33 140.57
C ALA A 528 -80.77 62.39 140.73
N LEU A 529 -80.24 62.99 139.66
CA LEU A 529 -79.11 63.92 139.73
C LEU A 529 -79.30 65.13 138.80
N GLY A 530 -80.20 66.03 139.20
CA GLY A 530 -80.11 67.42 138.77
C GLY A 530 -79.07 68.15 139.63
N GLU A 531 -77.88 68.43 139.07
CA GLU A 531 -77.21 69.76 139.03
C GLU A 531 -75.69 69.69 138.70
N MET A 532 -75.35 70.32 137.56
CA MET A 532 -74.11 71.03 137.11
C MET A 532 -72.69 70.38 137.10
N GLU A 533 -72.15 70.08 135.89
CA GLU A 533 -70.70 70.17 135.50
C GLU A 533 -70.36 69.92 133.98
N SER A 534 -71.23 70.22 132.99
CA SER A 534 -71.12 69.66 131.61
C SER A 534 -70.54 70.54 130.47
N ARG A 535 -69.95 71.71 130.73
CA ARG A 535 -69.49 72.61 129.62
C ARG A 535 -68.03 72.42 129.20
N GLN A 536 -67.15 71.94 130.08
CA GLN A 536 -65.72 71.85 129.77
C GLN A 536 -65.36 70.58 128.97
N GLN A 537 -66.08 69.46 129.21
CA GLN A 537 -65.93 68.21 128.46
C GLN A 537 -66.42 68.30 127.00
N LEU A 538 -67.36 69.21 126.69
CA LEU A 538 -67.83 69.41 125.31
C LEU A 538 -66.81 70.15 124.44
N LEU A 539 -65.95 70.99 125.02
CA LEU A 539 -64.90 71.67 124.25
C LEU A 539 -63.72 70.74 123.96
N GLU A 540 -63.34 69.90 124.92
CA GLU A 540 -62.26 68.91 124.76
C GLU A 540 -62.63 67.81 123.73
N THR A 541 -63.90 67.39 123.69
CA THR A 541 -64.39 66.45 122.67
C THR A 541 -64.46 67.07 121.28
N LEU A 542 -64.74 68.37 121.17
CA LEU A 542 -64.77 69.08 119.89
C LEU A 542 -63.36 69.31 119.33
N GLU A 543 -62.38 69.63 120.18
CA GLU A 543 -60.96 69.66 119.79
C GLU A 543 -60.45 68.26 119.38
N GLY A 544 -60.87 67.20 120.08
CA GLY A 544 -60.59 65.81 119.69
C GLY A 544 -61.11 65.48 118.29
N LEU A 545 -62.37 65.79 118.00
CA LEU A 545 -62.97 65.54 116.68
C LEU A 545 -62.31 66.34 115.55
N LEU A 546 -61.91 67.59 115.80
CA LEU A 546 -61.16 68.39 114.82
C LEU A 546 -59.79 67.78 114.51
N SER A 547 -59.11 67.22 115.51
CA SER A 547 -57.82 66.55 115.30
C SER A 547 -57.96 65.27 114.47
N GLU A 548 -59.06 64.54 114.65
CA GLU A 548 -59.38 63.34 113.87
C GLU A 548 -59.77 63.70 112.43
N GLU A 549 -60.48 64.81 112.21
CA GLU A 549 -60.82 65.29 110.87
C GLU A 549 -59.57 65.66 110.06
N VAL A 550 -58.61 66.36 110.69
CA VAL A 550 -57.33 66.69 110.04
C VAL A 550 -56.54 65.44 109.71
N ARG A 551 -56.50 64.46 110.62
CA ARG A 551 -55.83 63.18 110.39
C ARG A 551 -56.47 62.40 109.22
N ALA A 552 -57.80 62.31 109.19
CA ALA A 552 -58.53 61.67 108.10
C ALA A 552 -58.28 62.37 106.75
N LYS A 553 -58.20 63.71 106.71
CA LYS A 553 -57.84 64.46 105.50
C LYS A 553 -56.43 64.14 105.01
N THR A 554 -55.45 64.05 105.90
CA THR A 554 -54.07 63.67 105.51
C THR A 554 -53.99 62.21 105.04
N GLU A 555 -54.74 61.31 105.66
CA GLU A 555 -54.84 59.90 105.23
C GLU A 555 -55.54 59.80 103.86
N LEU A 556 -56.53 60.65 103.58
CA LEU A 556 -57.18 60.74 102.28
C LEU A 556 -56.26 61.30 101.19
N GLU A 557 -55.54 62.39 101.45
CA GLU A 557 -54.56 62.96 100.50
C GLU A 557 -53.44 61.97 100.17
N THR A 558 -52.96 61.23 101.17
CA THR A 558 -51.96 60.16 100.92
C THR A 558 -52.57 58.98 100.15
N ALA A 559 -53.82 58.61 100.39
CA ALA A 559 -54.50 57.59 99.58
C ALA A 559 -54.74 58.04 98.14
N GLU A 560 -55.12 59.31 97.91
CA GLU A 560 -55.25 59.89 96.57
C GLU A 560 -53.92 59.88 95.82
N SER A 561 -52.81 60.26 96.48
CA SER A 561 -51.48 60.18 95.86
C SER A 561 -51.07 58.75 95.47
N ARG A 562 -51.45 57.75 96.29
CA ARG A 562 -51.21 56.33 95.98
C ARG A 562 -52.07 55.88 94.81
N LEU A 563 -53.31 56.36 94.72
CA LEU A 563 -54.24 56.00 93.65
C LEU A 563 -53.79 56.60 92.31
N THR A 564 -53.26 57.83 92.30
CA THR A 564 -52.63 58.41 91.11
C THR A 564 -51.37 57.65 90.68
N GLU A 565 -50.57 57.17 91.63
CA GLU A 565 -49.38 56.36 91.34
C GLU A 565 -49.77 54.99 90.75
N VAL A 566 -50.79 54.32 91.31
CA VAL A 566 -51.33 53.06 90.79
C VAL A 566 -51.88 53.25 89.37
N HIS A 567 -52.66 54.30 89.11
CA HIS A 567 -53.14 54.58 87.75
C HIS A 567 -52.01 54.78 86.75
N ARG A 568 -50.98 55.53 87.14
CA ARG A 568 -49.79 55.71 86.30
C ARG A 568 -49.08 54.38 86.02
N GLN A 569 -48.91 53.53 87.03
CA GLN A 569 -48.35 52.19 86.85
C GLN A 569 -49.22 51.32 85.92
N THR A 570 -50.55 51.43 86.05
CA THR A 570 -51.49 50.67 85.19
C THR A 570 -51.37 51.13 83.72
N ASP A 571 -51.28 52.44 83.48
CA ASP A 571 -51.09 53.01 82.14
C ASP A 571 -49.73 52.62 81.54
N ASP A 572 -48.67 52.59 82.36
CA ASP A 572 -47.33 52.17 81.95
C ASP A 572 -47.30 50.66 81.63
N ASP A 573 -48.00 49.82 82.40
CA ASP A 573 -48.17 48.38 82.15
C ASP A 573 -48.97 48.11 80.87
N GLU A 574 -50.05 48.84 80.60
CA GLU A 574 -50.83 48.73 79.36
C GLU A 574 -50.01 49.12 78.12
N ARG A 575 -49.12 50.11 78.25
CA ARG A 575 -48.18 50.48 77.19
C ARG A 575 -47.15 49.38 76.97
N MET A 576 -46.58 48.82 78.04
CA MET A 576 -45.64 47.71 77.95
C MET A 576 -46.29 46.48 77.28
N GLN A 577 -47.53 46.14 77.63
CA GLN A 577 -48.26 45.05 77.00
C GLN A 577 -48.47 45.25 75.50
N ARG A 578 -48.79 46.48 75.05
CA ARG A 578 -48.90 46.80 73.62
C ARG A 578 -47.58 46.61 72.89
N VAL A 579 -46.47 47.09 73.46
CA VAL A 579 -45.13 46.91 72.87
C VAL A 579 -44.75 45.44 72.79
N LEU A 580 -44.99 44.65 73.84
CA LEU A 580 -44.75 43.20 73.84
C LEU A 580 -45.64 42.45 72.84
N HIS A 581 -46.88 42.92 72.62
CA HIS A 581 -47.77 42.33 71.64
C HIS A 581 -47.31 42.62 70.20
N GLU A 582 -46.86 43.86 69.94
CA GLU A 582 -46.31 44.27 68.65
C GLU A 582 -44.98 43.56 68.36
N GLN A 583 -44.08 43.43 69.35
CA GLN A 583 -42.83 42.69 69.21
C GLN A 583 -43.06 41.21 68.90
N VAL A 584 -43.97 40.54 69.61
CA VAL A 584 -44.31 39.14 69.30
C VAL A 584 -45.07 39.00 67.97
N GLY A 585 -45.88 40.00 67.61
CA GLY A 585 -46.50 40.07 66.29
C GLY A 585 -45.45 40.15 65.17
N ALA A 586 -44.46 41.03 65.32
CA ALA A 586 -43.35 41.18 64.39
C ALA A 586 -42.46 39.92 64.32
N GLN A 587 -42.18 39.26 65.45
CA GLN A 587 -41.43 38.01 65.47
C GLN A 587 -42.18 36.86 64.78
N ARG A 588 -43.50 36.73 64.99
CA ARG A 588 -44.33 35.73 64.29
C ARG A 588 -44.44 36.00 62.79
N GLU A 589 -44.48 37.26 62.40
CA GLU A 589 -44.48 37.65 60.98
C GLU A 589 -43.14 37.29 60.32
N ARG A 590 -42.00 37.60 60.97
CA ARG A 590 -40.66 37.19 60.49
C ARG A 590 -40.53 35.67 60.38
N HIS A 591 -41.01 34.93 61.38
CA HIS A 591 -41.02 33.46 61.33
C HIS A 591 -41.87 32.95 60.16
N ARG A 592 -43.06 33.54 59.90
CA ARG A 592 -43.89 33.15 58.75
C ARG A 592 -43.24 33.45 57.40
N GLN A 593 -42.56 34.59 57.29
CA GLN A 593 -41.83 34.96 56.07
C GLN A 593 -40.63 34.04 55.83
N ALA A 594 -39.79 33.82 56.84
CA ALA A 594 -38.67 32.88 56.77
C ALA A 594 -39.14 31.45 56.45
N GLN A 595 -40.29 31.02 56.98
CA GLN A 595 -40.86 29.70 56.68
C GLN A 595 -41.33 29.58 55.22
N ALA A 596 -41.90 30.65 54.66
CA ALA A 596 -42.29 30.67 53.26
C ALA A 596 -41.07 30.64 52.32
N GLU A 597 -40.02 31.40 52.66
CA GLU A 597 -38.74 31.40 51.94
C GLU A 597 -38.05 30.04 52.00
N LEU A 598 -38.06 29.38 53.17
CA LEU A 598 -37.54 28.01 53.34
C LEU A 598 -38.26 27.01 52.42
N ASN A 599 -39.60 27.05 52.39
CA ASN A 599 -40.39 26.14 51.55
C ASN A 599 -40.12 26.37 50.04
N GLU A 600 -39.92 27.62 49.62
CA GLU A 600 -39.59 27.92 48.23
C GLU A 600 -38.17 27.47 47.88
N LEU A 601 -37.19 27.63 48.78
CA LEU A 601 -35.85 27.07 48.59
C LEU A 601 -35.86 25.54 48.56
N GLU A 602 -36.67 24.87 49.38
CA GLU A 602 -36.85 23.41 49.33
C GLU A 602 -37.43 22.97 47.98
N ARG A 603 -38.44 23.67 47.46
CA ARG A 603 -39.01 23.41 46.13
C ARG A 603 -37.98 23.61 45.02
N GLN A 604 -37.16 24.65 45.11
CA GLN A 604 -36.08 24.91 44.13
C GLN A 604 -34.97 23.86 44.19
N VAL A 605 -34.61 23.39 45.39
CA VAL A 605 -33.63 22.29 45.54
C VAL A 605 -34.16 21.01 44.91
N GLU A 606 -35.44 20.70 45.08
CA GLU A 606 -36.05 19.50 44.49
C GLU A 606 -36.13 19.61 42.96
N GLN A 607 -36.62 20.74 42.43
CA GLN A 607 -36.64 20.97 40.99
C GLN A 607 -35.26 20.84 40.34
N ARG A 608 -34.22 21.40 40.97
CA ARG A 608 -32.85 21.30 40.45
C ARG A 608 -32.25 19.89 40.60
N ARG A 609 -32.70 19.10 41.58
CA ARG A 609 -32.31 17.68 41.67
C ARG A 609 -32.90 16.89 40.51
N ASP A 610 -34.17 17.11 40.19
CA ASP A 610 -34.83 16.47 39.05
C ASP A 610 -34.14 16.83 37.71
N GLU A 611 -33.70 18.10 37.58
CA GLU A 611 -32.90 18.54 36.43
C GLU A 611 -31.53 17.82 36.35
N VAL A 612 -30.85 17.61 37.50
CA VAL A 612 -29.60 16.84 37.55
C VAL A 612 -29.82 15.38 37.17
N THR A 613 -30.88 14.74 37.66
CA THR A 613 -31.19 13.34 37.31
C THR A 613 -31.54 13.20 35.83
N SER A 614 -32.29 14.15 35.26
CA SER A 614 -32.58 14.14 33.81
C SER A 614 -31.30 14.26 32.98
N MET A 615 -30.39 15.17 33.34
CA MET A 615 -29.11 15.30 32.64
C MET A 615 -28.21 14.05 32.81
N GLU A 616 -28.30 13.35 33.94
CA GLU A 616 -27.61 12.06 34.14
C GLU A 616 -28.15 10.97 33.21
N GLU A 617 -29.47 10.89 33.03
CA GLU A 617 -30.11 9.98 32.07
C GLU A 617 -29.69 10.29 30.62
N ASP A 618 -29.63 11.58 30.25
CA ASP A 618 -29.17 12.02 28.93
C ASP A 618 -27.69 11.70 28.69
N ILE A 619 -26.82 11.83 29.71
CA ILE A 619 -25.41 11.40 29.63
C ILE A 619 -25.33 9.88 29.46
N HIS A 620 -26.12 9.11 30.20
CA HIS A 620 -26.11 7.64 30.10
C HIS A 620 -26.56 7.16 28.72
N SER A 621 -27.63 7.75 28.16
CA SER A 621 -28.09 7.42 26.81
C SER A 621 -27.06 7.80 25.74
N SER A 622 -26.44 8.98 25.86
CA SER A 622 -25.40 9.44 24.93
C SER A 622 -24.14 8.55 24.99
N ARG A 623 -23.72 8.12 26.19
CA ARG A 623 -22.62 7.17 26.37
C ARG A 623 -22.92 5.80 25.73
N ALA A 624 -24.16 5.32 25.85
CA ALA A 624 -24.57 4.07 25.22
C ALA A 624 -24.52 4.15 23.68
N MET A 625 -24.97 5.28 23.10
CA MET A 625 -24.89 5.52 21.65
C MET A 625 -23.43 5.54 21.17
N VAL A 626 -22.53 6.23 21.87
CA VAL A 626 -21.09 6.25 21.53
C VAL A 626 -20.48 4.86 21.56
N GLU A 627 -20.83 4.04 22.54
CA GLU A 627 -20.32 2.68 22.64
C GLU A 627 -20.87 1.79 21.51
N GLU A 628 -22.13 1.96 21.12
CA GLU A 628 -22.70 1.26 19.97
C GLU A 628 -22.00 1.64 18.65
N GLU A 629 -21.69 2.92 18.44
CA GLU A 629 -20.92 3.39 17.29
C GLU A 629 -19.48 2.84 17.30
N ARG A 630 -18.83 2.74 18.47
CA ARG A 630 -17.52 2.10 18.61
C ARG A 630 -17.56 0.62 18.23
N ILE A 631 -18.59 -0.10 18.65
CA ILE A 631 -18.79 -1.51 18.27
C ILE A 631 -18.98 -1.61 16.75
N ARG A 632 -19.78 -0.72 16.14
CA ARG A 632 -19.96 -0.68 14.68
C ARG A 632 -18.65 -0.40 13.94
N CYS A 633 -17.81 0.53 14.42
CA CYS A 633 -16.47 0.74 13.88
C CYS A 633 -15.62 -0.54 13.94
N ALA A 634 -15.55 -1.19 15.10
CA ALA A 634 -14.79 -2.43 15.26
C ALA A 634 -15.31 -3.57 14.37
N GLU A 635 -16.62 -3.65 14.14
CA GLU A 635 -17.21 -4.59 13.18
C GLU A 635 -16.85 -4.27 11.73
N MET A 636 -16.81 -2.98 11.35
CA MET A 636 -16.36 -2.56 10.03
C MET A 636 -14.87 -2.87 9.81
N ASP A 637 -14.03 -2.66 10.82
CA ASP A 637 -12.61 -3.00 10.77
C ASP A 637 -12.42 -4.50 10.55
N ARG A 638 -13.17 -5.35 11.28
CA ARG A 638 -13.15 -6.81 11.06
C ARG A 638 -13.59 -7.19 9.65
N LYS A 639 -14.62 -6.55 9.09
CA LYS A 639 -15.05 -6.77 7.70
C LYS A 639 -13.97 -6.33 6.72
N HIS A 640 -13.31 -5.21 6.98
CA HIS A 640 -12.22 -4.73 6.14
C HIS A 640 -11.02 -5.69 6.17
N THR A 641 -10.64 -6.22 7.34
CA THR A 641 -9.58 -7.23 7.43
C THR A 641 -9.93 -8.51 6.68
N LEU A 642 -11.19 -8.93 6.72
CA LEU A 642 -11.67 -10.09 5.96
C LEU A 642 -11.61 -9.83 4.44
N LEU A 643 -12.05 -8.66 3.98
CA LEU A 643 -11.94 -8.29 2.57
C LEU A 643 -10.47 -8.20 2.10
N GLN A 644 -9.56 -7.77 2.97
CA GLN A 644 -8.13 -7.77 2.67
C GLN A 644 -7.52 -9.18 2.59
N SER A 645 -7.98 -10.14 3.41
CA SER A 645 -7.55 -11.54 3.28
C SER A 645 -8.11 -12.17 2.00
N GLU A 646 -9.38 -11.93 1.67
CA GLU A 646 -9.98 -12.38 0.41
C GLU A 646 -9.24 -11.80 -0.81
N LEU A 647 -8.85 -10.52 -0.77
CA LEU A 647 -8.05 -9.92 -1.83
C LEU A 647 -6.67 -10.57 -1.96
N ARG A 648 -6.02 -10.95 -0.85
CA ARG A 648 -4.74 -11.67 -0.88
C ARG A 648 -4.90 -13.04 -1.54
N GLU A 649 -5.92 -13.80 -1.14
CA GLU A 649 -6.23 -15.11 -1.74
C GLU A 649 -6.48 -14.97 -3.26
N LEU A 650 -7.30 -14.01 -3.69
CA LEU A 650 -7.53 -13.76 -5.12
C LEU A 650 -6.26 -13.35 -5.89
N MET A 651 -5.34 -12.63 -5.24
CA MET A 651 -4.06 -12.27 -5.86
C MET A 651 -3.09 -13.45 -5.91
N GLU A 652 -3.16 -14.38 -4.95
CA GLU A 652 -2.45 -15.66 -4.99
C GLU A 652 -2.99 -16.56 -6.11
N GLU A 653 -4.30 -16.69 -6.23
CA GLU A 653 -4.95 -17.38 -7.34
C GLU A 653 -4.56 -16.77 -8.68
N ARG A 654 -4.57 -15.43 -8.79
CA ARG A 654 -4.10 -14.73 -10.01
C ARG A 654 -2.65 -15.04 -10.33
N ARG A 655 -1.76 -15.06 -9.32
CA ARG A 655 -0.35 -15.43 -9.53
C ARG A 655 -0.20 -16.87 -10.00
N GLN A 656 -0.97 -17.79 -9.42
CA GLN A 656 -1.02 -19.17 -9.86
C GLN A 656 -1.48 -19.28 -11.31
N LEU A 657 -2.57 -18.61 -11.68
CA LEU A 657 -3.06 -18.58 -13.07
C LEU A 657 -2.06 -17.95 -14.05
N MET A 658 -1.32 -16.92 -13.64
CA MET A 658 -0.26 -16.32 -14.48
C MET A 658 0.92 -17.27 -14.68
N ARG A 659 1.29 -18.08 -13.65
CA ARG A 659 2.29 -19.15 -13.82
C ARG A 659 1.77 -20.22 -14.77
N GLU A 660 0.54 -20.68 -14.59
CA GLU A 660 -0.09 -21.67 -15.47
C GLU A 660 -0.16 -21.15 -16.93
N LEU A 661 -0.45 -19.86 -17.13
CA LEU A 661 -0.43 -19.25 -18.46
C LEU A 661 1.00 -19.19 -19.03
N GLY A 662 2.00 -18.87 -18.20
CA GLY A 662 3.42 -18.91 -18.60
C GLY A 662 3.88 -20.32 -18.98
N ASP A 663 3.46 -21.35 -18.23
CA ASP A 663 3.73 -22.75 -18.55
C ASP A 663 3.04 -23.18 -19.86
N LEU A 664 1.84 -22.67 -20.14
CA LEU A 664 1.18 -22.88 -21.42
C LEU A 664 1.89 -22.16 -22.58
N ASP A 665 2.42 -20.96 -22.35
CA ASP A 665 3.19 -20.22 -23.34
C ASP A 665 4.54 -20.88 -23.63
N THR A 666 5.23 -21.44 -22.63
CA THR A 666 6.46 -22.23 -22.86
C THR A 666 6.16 -23.51 -23.63
N ARG A 667 5.08 -24.23 -23.30
CA ARG A 667 4.62 -25.39 -24.07
C ARG A 667 4.27 -25.03 -25.50
N ARG A 668 3.59 -23.89 -25.71
CA ARG A 668 3.30 -23.37 -27.05
C ARG A 668 4.60 -23.07 -27.80
N GLY A 669 5.54 -22.36 -27.18
CA GLY A 669 6.84 -22.04 -27.77
C GLY A 669 7.64 -23.29 -28.15
N ALA A 670 7.64 -24.33 -27.30
CA ALA A 670 8.24 -25.62 -27.59
C ALA A 670 7.56 -26.28 -28.80
N SER A 671 6.22 -26.32 -28.84
CA SER A 671 5.48 -26.89 -29.98
C SER A 671 5.69 -26.10 -31.29
N GLU A 672 5.80 -24.77 -31.22
CA GLU A 672 6.11 -23.93 -32.38
C GLU A 672 7.56 -24.15 -32.86
N ALA A 673 8.51 -24.35 -31.95
CA ALA A 673 9.88 -24.70 -32.29
C ALA A 673 9.95 -26.08 -32.95
N GLU A 674 9.26 -27.10 -32.42
CA GLU A 674 9.14 -28.41 -33.05
C GLU A 674 8.52 -28.31 -34.45
N LEU A 675 7.47 -27.51 -34.62
CA LEU A 675 6.88 -27.29 -35.94
C LEU A 675 7.85 -26.60 -36.91
N ARG A 676 8.64 -25.62 -36.44
CA ARG A 676 9.69 -24.99 -37.27
C ARG A 676 10.76 -25.99 -37.67
N MET A 677 11.22 -26.84 -36.75
CA MET A 677 12.19 -27.89 -37.08
C MET A 677 11.60 -28.88 -38.10
N LEU A 678 10.33 -29.27 -37.98
CA LEU A 678 9.68 -30.15 -38.95
C LEU A 678 9.54 -29.48 -40.32
N VAL A 679 9.30 -28.18 -40.38
CA VAL A 679 9.28 -27.41 -41.63
C VAL A 679 10.67 -27.34 -42.25
N GLU A 680 11.71 -27.04 -41.45
CA GLU A 680 13.10 -27.02 -41.91
C GLU A 680 13.52 -28.40 -42.43
N GLN A 681 13.20 -29.48 -41.71
CA GLN A 681 13.42 -30.85 -42.18
C GLN A 681 12.66 -31.15 -43.48
N ALA A 682 11.44 -30.63 -43.65
CA ALA A 682 10.69 -30.81 -44.89
C ALA A 682 11.31 -30.02 -46.06
N GLU A 683 11.82 -28.81 -45.82
CA GLU A 683 12.54 -28.00 -46.80
C GLU A 683 13.89 -28.64 -47.18
N ASP A 684 14.63 -29.18 -46.20
CA ASP A 684 15.86 -29.93 -46.44
C ASP A 684 15.59 -31.21 -47.26
N LEU A 685 14.50 -31.93 -46.95
CA LEU A 685 14.06 -33.07 -47.73
C LEU A 685 13.65 -32.65 -49.15
N GLU A 686 12.95 -31.51 -49.31
CA GLU A 686 12.62 -30.96 -50.62
C GLU A 686 13.90 -30.62 -51.41
N GLY A 687 14.87 -29.95 -50.80
CA GLY A 687 16.17 -29.64 -51.39
C GLY A 687 16.96 -30.90 -51.77
N ALA A 688 16.96 -31.92 -50.90
CA ALA A 688 17.57 -33.23 -51.20
C ALA A 688 16.84 -33.95 -52.34
N HIS A 689 15.51 -33.84 -52.41
CA HIS A 689 14.73 -34.37 -53.52
C HIS A 689 15.02 -33.64 -54.84
N GLU A 690 15.14 -32.32 -54.85
CA GLU A 690 15.54 -31.55 -56.03
C GLU A 690 16.95 -31.92 -56.50
N LEU A 691 17.90 -32.05 -55.56
CA LEU A 691 19.25 -32.50 -55.85
C LEU A 691 19.24 -33.92 -56.46
N ALA A 692 18.50 -34.85 -55.85
CA ALA A 692 18.35 -36.21 -56.36
C ALA A 692 17.71 -36.24 -57.76
N LEU A 693 16.73 -35.38 -58.05
CA LEU A 693 16.18 -35.23 -59.40
C LEU A 693 17.22 -34.71 -60.39
N SER A 694 18.07 -33.78 -59.95
CA SER A 694 19.18 -33.25 -60.77
C SER A 694 20.25 -34.32 -61.04
N ASP A 695 20.57 -35.14 -60.05
CA ASP A 695 21.49 -36.27 -60.12
C ASP A 695 20.93 -37.38 -61.02
N ILE A 696 19.63 -37.68 -60.94
CA ILE A 696 18.96 -38.62 -61.86
C ILE A 696 19.05 -38.08 -63.30
N ALA A 697 18.80 -36.79 -63.52
CA ALA A 697 18.92 -36.19 -64.86
C ALA A 697 20.37 -36.14 -65.37
N GLU A 698 21.36 -36.05 -64.47
CA GLU A 698 22.77 -36.19 -64.83
C GLU A 698 23.16 -37.64 -65.08
N ALA A 699 22.71 -38.58 -64.26
CA ALA A 699 22.88 -40.01 -64.45
C ALA A 699 22.26 -40.47 -65.77
N ASP A 700 21.11 -39.93 -66.19
CA ASP A 700 20.52 -40.21 -67.49
C ASP A 700 21.35 -39.63 -68.65
N ARG A 701 21.95 -38.45 -68.46
CA ARG A 701 22.93 -37.89 -69.42
C ARG A 701 24.21 -38.73 -69.48
N ILE A 702 24.68 -39.25 -68.35
CA ILE A 702 25.85 -40.14 -68.26
C ILE A 702 25.52 -41.51 -68.84
N ARG A 703 24.33 -42.08 -68.59
CA ARG A 703 23.85 -43.33 -69.21
C ARG A 703 23.73 -43.18 -70.72
N ALA A 704 23.23 -42.04 -71.21
CA ALA A 704 23.23 -41.74 -72.64
C ALA A 704 24.65 -41.71 -73.20
N ARG A 705 25.60 -41.04 -72.53
CA ARG A 705 27.02 -41.00 -72.94
C ARG A 705 27.73 -42.36 -72.84
N LEU A 706 27.49 -43.12 -71.78
CA LEU A 706 28.03 -44.47 -71.59
C LEU A 706 27.46 -45.44 -72.62
N SER A 707 26.17 -45.33 -72.98
CA SER A 707 25.58 -46.13 -74.06
C SER A 707 26.21 -45.85 -75.43
N GLU A 708 26.80 -44.67 -75.60
CA GLU A 708 27.55 -44.25 -76.79
C GLU A 708 29.04 -44.64 -76.71
N GLU A 709 29.58 -44.99 -75.54
CA GLU A 709 30.98 -45.43 -75.37
C GLU A 709 31.18 -46.93 -75.61
N PRO A 710 32.18 -47.33 -76.43
CA PRO A 710 32.44 -48.74 -76.75
C PRO A 710 32.96 -49.57 -75.56
N LEU A 711 33.31 -48.94 -74.42
CA LEU A 711 33.76 -49.62 -73.20
C LEU A 711 32.57 -50.13 -72.37
N ALA A 712 31.48 -49.38 -72.27
CA ALA A 712 30.26 -49.82 -71.59
C ALA A 712 29.56 -50.94 -72.36
N ARG A 713 29.66 -50.95 -73.70
CA ARG A 713 29.16 -52.05 -74.55
C ARG A 713 29.92 -53.38 -74.35
N ALA A 714 31.12 -53.34 -73.78
CA ALA A 714 31.91 -54.52 -73.41
C ALA A 714 31.65 -54.99 -71.96
N LEU A 715 31.09 -54.13 -71.09
CA LEU A 715 30.71 -54.46 -69.70
C LEU A 715 29.23 -54.82 -69.55
N LEU A 716 28.35 -54.30 -70.43
CA LEU A 716 26.93 -54.67 -70.55
C LEU A 716 26.69 -55.79 -71.59
N GLY A 717 27.76 -56.47 -72.03
CA GLY A 717 27.75 -57.39 -73.17
C GLY A 717 27.35 -58.83 -72.88
N ASP A 718 27.21 -59.24 -71.61
CA ASP A 718 26.61 -60.54 -71.24
C ASP A 718 25.89 -60.40 -69.89
N ASP A 719 24.59 -60.74 -69.88
CA ASP A 719 23.59 -60.54 -68.82
C ASP A 719 23.83 -61.31 -67.48
N GLY A 720 25.07 -61.69 -67.15
CA GLY A 720 25.34 -62.63 -66.05
C GLY A 720 25.54 -62.02 -64.65
N GLY A 721 26.09 -60.81 -64.54
CA GLY A 721 26.58 -60.28 -63.25
C GLY A 721 25.52 -59.54 -62.42
N LEU A 722 24.76 -58.63 -63.04
CA LEU A 722 23.80 -57.77 -62.34
C LEU A 722 22.42 -58.41 -62.15
N ALA A 723 22.04 -59.39 -62.98
CA ALA A 723 20.80 -60.15 -62.82
C ALA A 723 20.76 -60.97 -61.52
N MET A 724 21.92 -61.32 -60.96
CA MET A 724 22.02 -62.08 -59.70
C MET A 724 21.66 -61.24 -58.46
N LEU A 725 21.67 -59.91 -58.55
CA LEU A 725 21.30 -59.00 -57.46
C LEU A 725 19.79 -58.67 -57.43
N GLU A 726 19.08 -58.90 -58.55
CA GLU A 726 17.65 -58.58 -58.70
C GLU A 726 16.77 -59.28 -57.65
N PRO A 727 16.94 -60.58 -57.33
CA PRO A 727 16.14 -61.26 -56.29
C PRO A 727 16.38 -60.71 -54.87
N VAL A 728 17.60 -60.25 -54.57
CA VAL A 728 17.96 -59.65 -53.27
C VAL A 728 17.25 -58.30 -53.11
N LEU A 729 17.25 -57.48 -54.17
CA LEU A 729 16.60 -56.17 -54.19
C LEU A 729 15.06 -56.26 -54.13
N GLU A 730 14.45 -57.25 -54.79
CA GLU A 730 13.00 -57.50 -54.68
C GLU A 730 12.57 -57.89 -53.25
N ARG A 731 13.38 -58.69 -52.55
CA ARG A 731 13.10 -59.06 -51.17
C ARG A 731 13.32 -57.90 -50.20
N MET A 732 14.36 -57.07 -50.39
CA MET A 732 14.58 -55.84 -49.61
C MET A 732 13.44 -54.83 -49.79
N THR A 733 12.95 -54.64 -51.02
CA THR A 733 11.78 -53.78 -51.28
C THR A 733 10.51 -54.33 -50.64
N SER A 734 10.34 -55.66 -50.62
CA SER A 734 9.25 -56.28 -49.83
C SER A 734 9.39 -56.04 -48.33
N ALA A 735 10.60 -56.07 -47.75
CA ALA A 735 10.82 -55.77 -46.34
C ALA A 735 10.49 -54.30 -46.01
N ARG A 736 10.92 -53.37 -46.88
CA ARG A 736 10.60 -51.94 -46.78
C ARG A 736 9.09 -51.68 -46.83
N SER A 737 8.36 -52.38 -47.70
CA SER A 737 6.89 -52.25 -47.80
C SER A 737 6.13 -52.70 -46.54
N ARG A 738 6.75 -53.53 -45.70
CA ARG A 738 6.18 -54.01 -44.42
C ARG A 738 6.43 -53.04 -43.26
N GLY A 739 7.15 -51.95 -43.48
CA GLY A 739 7.39 -50.89 -42.48
C GLY A 739 8.51 -51.19 -41.48
N PHE A 740 9.39 -52.14 -41.77
CA PHE A 740 10.60 -52.40 -40.97
C PHE A 740 11.79 -51.62 -41.53
N SER A 741 12.70 -51.19 -40.65
CA SER A 741 13.94 -50.50 -41.05
C SER A 741 14.84 -51.42 -41.87
N VAL A 742 15.24 -50.98 -43.06
CA VAL A 742 16.13 -51.72 -43.98
C VAL A 742 17.57 -51.17 -43.91
N VAL A 743 17.89 -50.32 -42.92
CA VAL A 743 19.17 -49.59 -42.83
C VAL A 743 20.38 -50.53 -42.83
N LEU A 744 20.34 -51.64 -42.08
CA LEU A 744 21.41 -52.65 -42.09
C LEU A 744 21.64 -53.26 -43.48
N LEU A 745 20.56 -53.55 -44.21
CA LEU A 745 20.63 -54.18 -45.53
C LEU A 745 21.04 -53.17 -46.61
N ASP A 746 20.53 -51.95 -46.56
CA ASP A 746 20.95 -50.87 -47.46
C ASP A 746 22.46 -50.62 -47.28
N ARG A 747 22.95 -50.64 -46.03
CA ARG A 747 24.38 -50.50 -45.77
C ARG A 747 25.20 -51.72 -46.19
N ALA A 748 24.66 -52.93 -46.07
CA ALA A 748 25.30 -54.14 -46.60
C ALA A 748 25.43 -54.10 -48.13
N VAL A 749 24.40 -53.60 -48.82
CA VAL A 749 24.44 -53.40 -50.29
C VAL A 749 25.45 -52.32 -50.67
N GLU A 750 25.53 -51.21 -49.94
CA GLU A 750 26.57 -50.21 -50.16
C GLU A 750 27.98 -50.78 -49.97
N ARG A 751 28.19 -51.58 -48.93
CA ARG A 751 29.47 -52.25 -48.69
C ARG A 751 29.79 -53.25 -49.80
N ALA A 752 28.81 -54.03 -50.23
CA ALA A 752 28.90 -54.96 -51.36
C ALA A 752 29.36 -54.25 -52.65
N LEU A 753 28.75 -53.10 -52.97
CA LEU A 753 29.13 -52.30 -54.13
C LEU A 753 30.54 -51.71 -53.99
N GLN A 754 30.95 -51.28 -52.79
CA GLN A 754 32.32 -50.81 -52.54
C GLN A 754 33.35 -51.93 -52.75
N VAL A 755 33.06 -53.15 -52.31
CA VAL A 755 33.92 -54.32 -52.54
C VAL A 755 34.04 -54.61 -54.03
N ILE A 756 32.92 -54.61 -54.75
CA ILE A 756 32.92 -54.81 -56.20
C ILE A 756 33.73 -53.71 -56.90
N GLN A 757 33.52 -52.44 -56.54
CA GLN A 757 34.26 -51.31 -57.11
C GLN A 757 35.77 -51.40 -56.81
N HIS A 758 36.15 -51.74 -55.57
CA HIS A 758 37.54 -51.95 -55.20
C HIS A 758 38.19 -53.05 -56.04
N THR A 759 37.47 -54.16 -56.30
CA THR A 759 37.99 -55.24 -57.15
C THR A 759 38.15 -54.81 -58.61
N VAL A 760 37.27 -53.94 -59.13
CA VAL A 760 37.44 -53.30 -60.44
C VAL A 760 38.69 -52.43 -60.46
N ASP A 761 38.87 -51.60 -59.43
CA ASP A 761 40.00 -50.67 -59.33
C ASP A 761 41.34 -51.40 -59.18
N GLU A 762 41.40 -52.48 -58.40
CA GLU A 762 42.59 -53.34 -58.31
C GLU A 762 42.93 -54.01 -59.65
N VAL A 763 41.93 -54.52 -60.36
CA VAL A 763 42.13 -55.12 -61.69
C VAL A 763 42.54 -54.07 -62.72
N ALA A 764 42.02 -52.85 -62.59
CA ALA A 764 42.39 -51.70 -63.41
C ALA A 764 43.76 -51.11 -63.05
N GLN A 765 44.27 -51.32 -61.82
CA GLN A 765 45.62 -50.94 -61.38
C GLN A 765 46.69 -51.98 -61.74
N THR A 766 46.29 -53.24 -61.96
CA THR A 766 47.18 -54.33 -62.42
C THR A 766 47.65 -54.32 -63.90
N PRO A 767 47.48 -53.27 -64.74
CA PRO A 767 48.29 -53.10 -65.95
C PRO A 767 49.74 -52.68 -65.65
N ARG A 768 50.02 -52.11 -64.47
CA ARG A 768 51.32 -51.48 -64.14
C ARG A 768 52.51 -52.44 -64.08
N TYR A 769 52.30 -53.75 -64.01
CA TYR A 769 53.36 -54.72 -63.72
C TYR A 769 53.74 -55.64 -64.88
N LEU A 770 53.16 -55.47 -66.08
CA LEU A 770 53.57 -56.28 -67.23
C LEU A 770 54.78 -55.65 -67.97
N LEU A 771 54.80 -54.32 -68.13
CA LEU A 771 55.92 -53.51 -68.61
C LEU A 771 55.81 -52.11 -67.98
N SER A 772 56.93 -51.51 -67.53
CA SER A 772 56.91 -50.15 -66.98
C SER A 772 56.49 -49.14 -68.06
N THR A 773 55.91 -48.01 -67.64
CA THR A 773 55.52 -46.91 -68.54
C THR A 773 56.68 -46.46 -69.43
N GLU A 774 57.90 -46.42 -68.86
CA GLU A 774 59.14 -46.13 -69.59
C GLU A 774 59.45 -47.16 -70.68
N VAL A 775 59.22 -48.45 -70.41
CA VAL A 775 59.43 -49.53 -71.38
C VAL A 775 58.35 -49.51 -72.47
N MET A 776 57.12 -49.14 -72.13
CA MET A 776 56.04 -48.93 -73.10
C MET A 776 56.28 -47.71 -73.97
N ASP A 777 56.82 -46.62 -73.42
CA ASP A 777 57.19 -45.43 -74.18
C ASP A 777 58.37 -45.72 -75.12
N LEU A 778 59.38 -46.47 -74.66
CA LEU A 778 60.46 -46.96 -75.51
C LEU A 778 59.96 -47.89 -76.62
N LEU A 779 59.07 -48.84 -76.31
CA LEU A 779 58.44 -49.71 -77.32
C LEU A 779 57.63 -48.91 -78.32
N SER A 780 56.89 -47.89 -77.88
CA SER A 780 56.11 -47.01 -78.77
C SER A 780 57.00 -46.19 -79.71
N GLN A 781 58.21 -45.82 -79.30
CA GLN A 781 59.17 -45.10 -80.12
C GLN A 781 59.93 -46.01 -81.09
N GLN A 782 60.25 -47.25 -80.69
CA GLN A 782 61.08 -48.16 -81.49
C GLN A 782 60.27 -49.10 -82.40
N ALA A 783 59.09 -49.53 -81.97
CA ALA A 783 58.26 -50.51 -82.69
C ALA A 783 56.77 -50.28 -82.36
N PRO A 784 56.08 -49.37 -83.07
CA PRO A 784 54.71 -49.00 -82.75
C PRO A 784 53.73 -50.17 -82.93
N GLU A 785 53.94 -51.05 -83.91
CA GLU A 785 53.08 -52.23 -84.13
C GLU A 785 53.17 -53.24 -82.96
N THR A 786 54.35 -53.45 -82.39
CA THR A 786 54.49 -54.33 -81.22
C THR A 786 53.96 -53.67 -79.96
N ALA A 787 54.14 -52.36 -79.79
CA ALA A 787 53.53 -51.60 -78.70
C ALA A 787 51.99 -51.70 -78.72
N ASP A 788 51.37 -51.63 -79.91
CA ASP A 788 49.92 -51.76 -80.05
C ASP A 788 49.44 -53.21 -79.81
N THR A 789 50.19 -54.23 -80.24
CA THR A 789 49.86 -55.63 -79.87
C THR A 789 49.98 -55.86 -78.36
N VAL A 790 51.01 -55.31 -77.71
CA VAL A 790 51.20 -55.41 -76.26
C VAL A 790 50.09 -54.67 -75.53
N ARG A 791 49.66 -53.48 -75.99
CA ARG A 791 48.48 -52.77 -75.47
C ARG A 791 47.19 -53.58 -75.65
N SER A 792 47.04 -54.29 -76.78
CA SER A 792 45.87 -55.14 -77.01
C SER A 792 45.87 -56.38 -76.09
N LEU A 793 47.05 -56.97 -75.83
CA LEU A 793 47.23 -58.10 -74.93
C LEU A 793 47.09 -57.71 -73.45
N THR A 794 47.58 -56.53 -73.05
CA THR A 794 47.34 -56.00 -71.70
C THR A 794 45.87 -55.65 -71.51
N ARG A 795 45.21 -55.05 -72.51
CA ARG A 795 43.76 -54.80 -72.48
C ARG A 795 42.97 -56.11 -72.39
N TRP A 796 43.34 -57.13 -73.17
CA TRP A 796 42.69 -58.45 -73.12
C TRP A 796 42.95 -59.19 -71.79
N SER A 797 44.16 -59.11 -71.25
CA SER A 797 44.53 -59.71 -69.95
C SER A 797 43.80 -59.03 -68.78
N VAL A 798 43.68 -57.70 -68.80
CA VAL A 798 42.90 -56.93 -67.82
C VAL A 798 41.43 -57.26 -67.97
N GLN A 799 40.90 -57.31 -69.19
CA GLN A 799 39.49 -57.67 -69.45
C GLN A 799 39.16 -59.08 -68.95
N ASN A 800 39.98 -60.09 -69.27
CA ASN A 800 39.75 -61.47 -68.87
C ASN A 800 39.93 -61.67 -67.34
N ARG A 801 40.87 -60.94 -66.73
CA ARG A 801 41.05 -60.95 -65.26
C ARG A 801 39.90 -60.25 -64.56
N LEU A 802 39.40 -59.16 -65.14
CA LEU A 802 38.25 -58.42 -64.63
C LEU A 802 37.02 -59.31 -64.72
N GLU A 803 36.76 -59.93 -65.87
CA GLU A 803 35.65 -60.85 -66.06
C GLU A 803 35.66 -62.00 -65.04
N HIS A 804 36.80 -62.64 -64.81
CA HIS A 804 36.89 -63.77 -63.87
C HIS A 804 36.84 -63.34 -62.39
N LYS A 805 37.67 -62.36 -61.98
CA LYS A 805 37.70 -61.89 -60.59
C LYS A 805 36.42 -61.18 -60.18
N LEU A 806 35.86 -60.33 -61.06
CA LEU A 806 34.61 -59.64 -60.80
C LEU A 806 33.44 -60.62 -60.74
N SER A 807 33.40 -61.64 -61.60
CA SER A 807 32.36 -62.67 -61.52
C SER A 807 32.43 -63.46 -60.21
N GLU A 808 33.63 -63.77 -59.71
CA GLU A 808 33.83 -64.46 -58.44
C GLU A 808 33.45 -63.57 -57.24
N THR A 809 33.90 -62.32 -57.23
CA THR A 809 33.59 -61.38 -56.13
C THR A 809 32.11 -61.05 -56.08
N VAL A 810 31.47 -60.78 -57.22
CA VAL A 810 30.02 -60.55 -57.30
C VAL A 810 29.24 -61.78 -56.81
N SER A 811 29.64 -63.00 -57.20
CA SER A 811 28.95 -64.22 -56.75
C SER A 811 29.04 -64.41 -55.23
N ASN A 812 30.20 -64.16 -54.61
CA ASN A 812 30.37 -64.31 -53.17
C ASN A 812 29.64 -63.21 -52.39
N VAL A 813 29.67 -61.97 -52.90
CA VAL A 813 28.96 -60.84 -52.31
C VAL A 813 27.43 -61.03 -52.38
N VAL A 814 26.91 -61.60 -53.48
CA VAL A 814 25.48 -61.95 -53.57
C VAL A 814 25.10 -63.00 -52.52
N LEU A 815 25.92 -64.04 -52.35
CA LEU A 815 25.68 -65.06 -51.32
C LEU A 815 25.69 -64.48 -49.90
N ASP A 816 26.61 -63.56 -49.62
CA ASP A 816 26.64 -62.86 -48.34
C ASP A 816 25.37 -62.05 -48.11
N LEU A 817 24.95 -61.27 -49.11
CA LEU A 817 23.72 -60.48 -49.02
C LEU A 817 22.47 -61.38 -48.84
N GLU A 818 22.42 -62.53 -49.50
CA GLU A 818 21.34 -63.50 -49.31
C GLU A 818 21.32 -64.08 -47.88
N ASN A 819 22.49 -64.38 -47.30
CA ASN A 819 22.60 -64.87 -45.93
C ASN A 819 22.19 -63.80 -44.91
N LEU A 820 22.69 -62.57 -45.08
CA LEU A 820 22.32 -61.42 -44.24
C LEU A 820 20.81 -61.14 -44.30
N LEU A 821 20.22 -61.24 -45.50
CA LEU A 821 18.79 -61.06 -45.70
C LEU A 821 17.96 -62.17 -45.05
N ASN A 822 18.44 -63.42 -45.06
CA ASN A 822 17.78 -64.52 -44.37
C ASN A 822 17.81 -64.34 -42.84
N GLU A 823 18.93 -63.89 -42.27
CA GLU A 823 19.02 -63.57 -40.84
C GLU A 823 18.18 -62.34 -40.47
N TYR A 824 18.10 -61.35 -41.36
CA TYR A 824 17.24 -60.18 -41.19
C TYR A 824 15.75 -60.57 -41.21
N GLU A 825 15.31 -61.44 -42.11
CA GLU A 825 13.92 -61.91 -42.10
C GLU A 825 13.61 -62.68 -40.81
N GLN A 826 14.57 -63.46 -40.29
CA GLN A 826 14.44 -64.10 -38.98
C GLN A 826 14.36 -63.08 -37.85
N SER A 827 15.17 -62.01 -37.87
CA SER A 827 15.15 -60.96 -36.85
C SER A 827 13.81 -60.22 -36.81
N VAL A 828 13.22 -59.94 -37.98
CA VAL A 828 11.87 -59.36 -38.10
C VAL A 828 10.81 -60.28 -37.46
N THR A 829 10.89 -61.59 -37.69
CA THR A 829 9.94 -62.53 -37.06
C THR A 829 10.11 -62.59 -35.54
N MET A 830 11.34 -62.48 -35.03
CA MET A 830 11.61 -62.43 -33.59
C MET A 830 11.12 -61.14 -32.94
N LEU A 831 11.28 -59.98 -33.59
CA LEU A 831 10.75 -58.70 -33.10
C LEU A 831 9.23 -58.71 -32.99
N LEU A 832 8.53 -59.27 -33.98
CA LEU A 832 7.08 -59.44 -33.93
C LEU A 832 6.65 -60.30 -32.73
N HIS A 833 7.42 -61.34 -32.42
CA HIS A 833 7.18 -62.16 -31.24
C HIS A 833 7.43 -61.40 -29.94
N LEU A 834 8.53 -60.65 -29.84
CA LEU A 834 8.87 -59.85 -28.66
C LEU A 834 7.87 -58.73 -28.39
N ARG A 835 7.32 -58.12 -29.45
CA ARG A 835 6.24 -57.13 -29.33
C ARG A 835 4.99 -57.74 -28.69
N GLU A 836 4.62 -58.96 -29.06
CA GLU A 836 3.50 -59.65 -28.44
C GLU A 836 3.79 -60.02 -26.97
N VAL A 837 5.05 -60.36 -26.64
CA VAL A 837 5.48 -60.58 -25.25
C VAL A 837 5.41 -59.30 -24.43
N LEU A 838 5.91 -58.17 -24.94
CA LEU A 838 5.80 -56.86 -24.28
C LEU A 838 4.35 -56.47 -24.01
N ARG A 839 3.45 -56.70 -24.99
CA ARG A 839 2.01 -56.48 -24.83
C ARG A 839 1.42 -57.34 -23.72
N GLN A 840 1.80 -58.61 -23.65
CA GLN A 840 1.39 -59.53 -22.58
C GLN A 840 1.96 -59.13 -21.21
N MET A 841 3.17 -58.56 -21.16
CA MET A 841 3.77 -58.07 -19.90
C MET A 841 3.08 -56.81 -19.37
N VAL A 842 2.58 -55.91 -20.23
CA VAL A 842 1.73 -54.78 -19.81
C VAL A 842 0.41 -55.28 -19.21
N GLU A 843 -0.20 -56.31 -19.82
CA GLU A 843 -1.41 -56.95 -19.27
C GLU A 843 -1.18 -57.59 -17.89
N LEU A 844 0.06 -57.97 -17.56
CA LEU A 844 0.47 -58.52 -16.27
C LEU A 844 0.84 -57.47 -15.21
N GLY A 845 0.79 -56.17 -15.54
CA GLY A 845 0.93 -55.09 -14.56
C GLY A 845 2.27 -54.35 -14.59
N LEU A 846 3.14 -54.59 -15.58
CA LEU A 846 4.34 -53.75 -15.73
C LEU A 846 3.96 -52.32 -16.16
N PRO A 847 4.67 -51.29 -15.66
CA PRO A 847 4.41 -49.90 -16.04
C PRO A 847 4.55 -49.69 -17.54
N ALA A 848 3.50 -49.14 -18.17
CA ALA A 848 3.49 -48.83 -19.60
C ALA A 848 4.59 -47.83 -20.00
N GLU A 849 5.11 -47.06 -19.05
CA GLU A 849 6.24 -46.14 -19.25
C GLU A 849 7.55 -46.85 -19.60
N GLN A 850 7.78 -48.07 -19.09
CA GLN A 850 8.98 -48.86 -19.41
C GLN A 850 8.83 -49.62 -20.74
N VAL A 851 7.61 -49.95 -21.13
CA VAL A 851 7.31 -50.72 -22.36
C VAL A 851 7.18 -49.81 -23.60
N SER A 852 6.65 -48.60 -23.44
CA SER A 852 6.44 -47.64 -24.53
C SER A 852 7.71 -47.29 -25.34
N PRO A 853 8.90 -47.09 -24.73
CA PRO A 853 10.15 -46.89 -25.46
C PRO A 853 10.53 -48.11 -26.32
N LEU A 854 10.36 -49.32 -25.80
CA LEU A 854 10.69 -50.57 -26.52
C LEU A 854 9.71 -50.85 -27.66
N GLU A 855 8.43 -50.51 -27.50
CA GLU A 855 7.44 -50.61 -28.57
C GLU A 855 7.77 -49.65 -29.72
N LYS A 856 8.22 -48.42 -29.41
CA LYS A 856 8.66 -47.46 -30.42
C LYS A 856 9.85 -47.97 -31.22
N ILE A 857 10.75 -48.74 -30.61
CA ILE A 857 11.96 -49.27 -31.25
C ILE A 857 11.70 -50.61 -31.97
N SER A 858 10.58 -51.29 -31.70
CA SER A 858 10.23 -52.63 -32.22
C SER A 858 10.01 -52.75 -33.74
N HIS A 859 10.10 -51.66 -34.50
CA HIS A 859 10.08 -51.65 -35.96
C HIS A 859 11.50 -51.63 -36.59
N MET A 860 12.53 -51.52 -35.76
CA MET A 860 13.94 -51.47 -36.16
C MET A 860 14.63 -52.81 -35.86
N PRO A 861 14.81 -53.69 -36.86
CA PRO A 861 15.55 -54.96 -36.71
C PRO A 861 16.99 -54.78 -36.22
N GLU A 862 17.66 -53.66 -36.50
CA GLU A 862 18.97 -53.33 -35.90
C GLU A 862 18.97 -53.29 -34.37
N ALA A 863 17.84 -52.96 -33.74
CA ALA A 863 17.73 -52.88 -32.29
C ALA A 863 17.31 -54.22 -31.65
N LEU A 864 17.14 -55.29 -32.42
CA LEU A 864 16.71 -56.58 -31.87
C LEU A 864 17.63 -57.10 -30.74
N PRO A 865 18.97 -57.01 -30.82
CA PRO A 865 19.83 -57.44 -29.71
C PRO A 865 19.59 -56.65 -28.42
N SER A 866 19.42 -55.33 -28.49
CA SER A 866 19.17 -54.49 -27.31
C SER A 866 17.76 -54.70 -26.76
N VAL A 867 16.75 -54.74 -27.63
CA VAL A 867 15.37 -55.09 -27.26
C VAL A 867 15.31 -56.48 -26.62
N SER A 868 16.05 -57.46 -27.12
CA SER A 868 16.10 -58.81 -26.54
C SER A 868 16.74 -58.82 -25.15
N LYS A 869 17.81 -58.03 -24.92
CA LYS A 869 18.45 -57.88 -23.61
C LYS A 869 17.51 -57.22 -22.60
N GLU A 870 16.81 -56.17 -23.02
CA GLU A 870 15.93 -55.42 -22.14
C GLU A 870 14.64 -56.19 -21.83
N VAL A 871 14.03 -56.84 -22.84
CA VAL A 871 12.89 -57.75 -22.61
C VAL A 871 13.29 -58.89 -21.69
N ARG A 872 14.48 -59.48 -21.84
CA ARG A 872 14.98 -60.51 -20.91
C ARG A 872 15.13 -59.96 -19.48
N ARG A 873 15.65 -58.75 -19.32
CA ARG A 873 15.77 -58.07 -18.01
C ARG A 873 14.39 -57.85 -17.39
N MET A 874 13.42 -57.39 -18.16
CA MET A 874 12.04 -57.19 -17.72
C MET A 874 11.36 -58.51 -17.35
N ILE A 875 11.53 -59.57 -18.16
CA ILE A 875 11.01 -60.90 -17.84
C ILE A 875 11.63 -61.42 -16.53
N GLN A 876 12.93 -61.18 -16.31
CA GLN A 876 13.60 -61.55 -15.07
C GLN A 876 13.02 -60.79 -13.87
N GLN A 877 12.85 -59.48 -13.99
CA GLN A 877 12.26 -58.65 -12.93
C GLN A 877 10.82 -59.07 -12.62
N ALA A 878 10.00 -59.33 -13.65
CA ALA A 878 8.63 -59.80 -13.50
C ALA A 878 8.58 -61.20 -12.84
N LEU A 879 9.48 -62.10 -13.21
CA LEU A 879 9.62 -63.40 -12.53
C LEU A 879 10.01 -63.22 -11.06
N ASP A 880 10.97 -62.34 -10.75
CA ASP A 880 11.40 -62.08 -9.38
C ASP A 880 10.27 -61.47 -8.52
N GLU A 881 9.48 -60.54 -9.09
CA GLU A 881 8.29 -59.96 -8.45
C GLU A 881 7.20 -61.02 -8.22
N ILE A 882 6.90 -61.85 -9.23
CA ILE A 882 5.93 -62.93 -9.11
C ILE A 882 6.40 -63.98 -8.09
N TYR A 883 7.71 -64.27 -8.01
CA TYR A 883 8.26 -65.18 -7.01
C TYR A 883 8.10 -64.61 -5.59
N ILE A 884 8.41 -63.32 -5.39
CA ILE A 884 8.18 -62.62 -4.11
C ILE A 884 6.69 -62.60 -3.74
N GLU A 885 5.79 -62.36 -4.70
CA GLU A 885 4.34 -62.33 -4.49
C GLU A 885 3.77 -63.74 -4.21
N SER A 886 4.29 -64.76 -4.88
CA SER A 886 3.89 -66.15 -4.69
C SER A 886 4.24 -66.69 -3.30
N ASP A 887 5.38 -66.25 -2.74
CA ASP A 887 5.81 -66.59 -1.37
C ASP A 887 4.91 -65.95 -0.30
N GLN A 888 4.22 -64.85 -0.63
CA GLN A 888 3.31 -64.13 0.28
C GLN A 888 1.86 -64.65 0.23
N ARG A 889 1.45 -65.38 -0.82
CA ARG A 889 0.06 -65.83 -1.04
C ARG A 889 -0.20 -67.26 -0.56
N THR A 890 -1.45 -67.56 -0.18
CA THR A 890 -1.88 -68.92 0.21
C THR A 890 -2.05 -69.85 -0.99
N THR A 891 -1.70 -71.13 -0.82
CA THR A 891 -1.55 -72.21 -1.83
C THR A 891 -2.55 -72.32 -3.00
N GLY A 892 -3.75 -71.73 -2.90
CA GLY A 892 -4.77 -71.76 -3.97
C GLY A 892 -4.62 -70.65 -5.02
N GLU A 893 -4.11 -69.47 -4.66
CA GLU A 893 -3.91 -68.34 -5.58
C GLU A 893 -2.58 -68.41 -6.34
N ALA A 894 -1.60 -69.13 -5.79
CA ALA A 894 -0.31 -69.38 -6.43
C ALA A 894 -0.41 -70.26 -7.71
N VAL A 895 -1.46 -71.07 -7.85
CA VAL A 895 -1.64 -71.97 -9.01
C VAL A 895 -1.87 -71.19 -10.33
N GLY A 896 -2.48 -70.00 -10.24
CA GLY A 896 -2.64 -69.11 -11.41
C GLY A 896 -1.32 -68.47 -11.84
N LEU A 897 -0.44 -68.18 -10.88
CA LEU A 897 0.89 -67.62 -11.11
C LEU A 897 1.89 -68.67 -11.63
N GLU A 898 1.73 -69.95 -11.29
CA GLU A 898 2.60 -71.02 -11.79
C GLU A 898 2.54 -71.17 -13.32
N GLN A 899 1.37 -70.97 -13.93
CA GLN A 899 1.21 -71.03 -15.38
C GLN A 899 1.89 -69.83 -16.08
N THR A 900 1.79 -68.63 -15.51
CA THR A 900 2.43 -67.43 -16.06
C THR A 900 3.95 -67.48 -15.89
N VAL A 901 4.44 -67.96 -14.74
CA VAL A 901 5.87 -68.24 -14.49
C VAL A 901 6.42 -69.20 -15.54
N LYS A 902 5.73 -70.31 -15.82
CA LYS A 902 6.19 -71.29 -16.82
C LYS A 902 6.29 -70.70 -18.23
N VAL A 903 5.36 -69.83 -18.62
CA VAL A 903 5.40 -69.14 -19.92
C VAL A 903 6.57 -68.15 -19.97
N LEU A 904 6.77 -67.35 -18.92
CA LEU A 904 7.87 -66.38 -18.81
C LEU A 904 9.24 -67.08 -18.78
N GLU A 905 9.37 -68.21 -18.10
CA GLU A 905 10.60 -69.03 -18.11
C GLU A 905 10.88 -69.67 -19.47
N GLU A 906 9.86 -70.16 -20.16
CA GLU A 906 10.01 -70.71 -21.51
C GLU A 906 10.42 -69.61 -22.51
N LEU A 907 9.86 -68.40 -22.39
CA LEU A 907 10.24 -67.23 -23.19
C LEU A 907 11.67 -66.78 -22.89
N LYS A 908 12.04 -66.69 -21.61
CA LYS A 908 13.42 -66.40 -21.19
C LYS A 908 14.40 -67.43 -21.75
N HIS A 909 14.06 -68.72 -21.70
CA HIS A 909 14.91 -69.77 -22.25
C HIS A 909 15.05 -69.67 -23.77
N ARG A 910 13.98 -69.35 -24.50
CA ARG A 910 14.02 -69.12 -25.95
C ARG A 910 14.89 -67.92 -26.33
N LEU A 911 14.82 -66.83 -25.56
CA LEU A 911 15.69 -65.67 -25.75
C LEU A 911 17.16 -66.01 -25.48
N ASP A 912 17.44 -66.81 -24.45
CA ASP A 912 18.82 -67.23 -24.14
C ASP A 912 19.40 -68.19 -25.19
N VAL A 913 18.59 -69.08 -25.75
CA VAL A 913 19.02 -69.98 -26.84
C VAL A 913 19.24 -69.24 -28.17
N SER A 914 18.58 -68.09 -28.36
CA SER A 914 18.74 -67.28 -29.59
C SER A 914 20.12 -66.64 -29.74
N GLY A 915 20.93 -66.58 -28.66
CA GLY A 915 22.27 -65.99 -28.71
C GLY A 915 22.31 -64.47 -28.80
N LEU A 916 21.16 -63.78 -28.74
CA LEU A 916 21.02 -62.32 -28.83
C LEU A 916 21.24 -61.60 -27.48
N THR A 917 21.11 -62.33 -26.37
CA THR A 917 21.14 -61.77 -25.00
C THR A 917 22.54 -61.71 -24.39
N GLY A 918 23.57 -62.22 -25.09
CA GLY A 918 24.98 -62.15 -24.67
C GLY A 918 25.63 -60.81 -24.97
N GLU A 919 26.86 -60.59 -24.49
CA GLU A 919 27.61 -59.34 -24.75
C GLU A 919 27.77 -59.06 -26.25
N VAL A 920 28.17 -60.08 -27.02
CA VAL A 920 28.23 -60.04 -28.48
C VAL A 920 27.15 -60.95 -29.09
N PRO A 921 26.19 -60.40 -29.86
CA PRO A 921 25.18 -61.21 -30.54
C PRO A 921 25.80 -62.10 -31.63
N VAL A 922 25.29 -63.33 -31.76
CA VAL A 922 25.82 -64.34 -32.69
C VAL A 922 25.02 -64.34 -34.00
N GLY A 923 25.68 -64.13 -35.14
CA GLY A 923 25.08 -64.18 -36.49
C GLY A 923 25.86 -63.33 -37.49
N ASP A 924 25.79 -63.64 -38.79
CA ASP A 924 26.48 -62.89 -39.84
C ASP A 924 25.97 -61.44 -39.94
N LEU A 925 24.67 -61.22 -39.68
CA LEU A 925 24.03 -59.91 -39.63
C LEU A 925 24.57 -59.04 -38.51
N TRP A 926 24.77 -59.63 -37.34
CA TRP A 926 25.25 -58.90 -36.17
C TRP A 926 26.77 -58.70 -36.19
N ASN A 927 27.50 -59.66 -36.78
CA ASN A 927 28.91 -59.48 -37.11
C ASN A 927 29.10 -58.34 -38.10
N PHE A 928 28.23 -58.23 -39.12
CA PHE A 928 28.22 -57.10 -40.05
C PHE A 928 27.87 -55.77 -39.36
N GLN A 929 26.84 -55.74 -38.52
CA GLN A 929 26.43 -54.55 -37.75
C GLN A 929 27.58 -54.01 -36.88
N ASN A 930 28.34 -54.89 -36.23
CA ASN A 930 29.44 -54.49 -35.35
C ASN A 930 30.75 -54.16 -36.08
N SER A 931 31.07 -54.91 -37.14
CA SER A 931 32.38 -54.80 -37.82
C SER A 931 32.34 -53.98 -39.12
N GLY A 932 31.16 -53.77 -39.70
CA GLY A 932 30.98 -53.15 -41.01
C GLY A 932 31.52 -53.97 -42.20
N MET A 933 31.98 -55.20 -41.95
CA MET A 933 32.59 -56.08 -42.96
C MET A 933 31.63 -57.20 -43.37
N LEU A 934 31.56 -57.48 -44.68
CA LEU A 934 30.84 -58.65 -45.17
C LEU A 934 31.61 -59.95 -44.85
N PRO A 935 30.93 -61.10 -44.71
CA PRO A 935 31.58 -62.39 -44.47
C PRO A 935 32.69 -62.74 -45.49
N PHE A 936 32.49 -62.42 -46.76
CA PHE A 936 33.49 -62.57 -47.81
C PHE A 936 34.78 -61.78 -47.52
N GLU A 937 34.65 -60.55 -47.00
CA GLU A 937 35.80 -59.71 -46.66
C GLU A 937 36.57 -60.23 -45.45
N SER A 938 35.85 -60.77 -44.46
CA SER A 938 36.46 -61.26 -43.22
C SER A 938 37.22 -62.58 -43.44
N TYR A 939 36.66 -63.49 -44.24
CA TYR A 939 37.16 -64.85 -44.41
C TYR A 939 37.98 -65.10 -45.71
N GLN A 940 37.70 -64.38 -46.81
CA GLN A 940 38.26 -64.71 -48.13
C GLN A 940 39.22 -63.65 -48.69
N LEU A 941 39.10 -62.38 -48.32
CA LEU A 941 40.01 -61.30 -48.76
C LEU A 941 41.19 -61.10 -47.79
N ALA A 942 42.41 -60.97 -48.35
CA ALA A 942 43.61 -60.61 -47.59
C ALA A 942 43.55 -59.13 -47.13
N ALA A 943 44.25 -58.77 -46.04
CA ALA A 943 44.16 -57.43 -45.44
C ALA A 943 44.51 -56.26 -46.40
N VAL A 944 45.28 -56.53 -47.47
CA VAL A 944 45.64 -55.54 -48.49
C VAL A 944 44.55 -55.37 -49.56
N GLU A 945 43.72 -56.40 -49.77
CA GLU A 945 42.64 -56.42 -50.77
C GLU A 945 41.30 -55.91 -50.21
N ARG A 946 41.29 -55.44 -48.95
CA ARG A 946 40.10 -54.98 -48.24
C ARG A 946 39.90 -53.47 -48.43
N PRO A 947 38.71 -53.03 -48.86
CA PRO A 947 38.39 -51.60 -48.88
C PRO A 947 38.29 -51.04 -47.47
N GLU A 948 38.62 -49.76 -47.30
CA GLU A 948 38.56 -49.06 -46.01
C GLU A 948 37.14 -49.07 -45.43
N ILE A 949 37.02 -49.26 -44.11
CA ILE A 949 35.73 -49.33 -43.42
C ILE A 949 35.32 -47.92 -42.99
N ASN A 950 34.10 -47.53 -43.32
CA ASN A 950 33.55 -46.25 -42.89
C ASN A 950 32.94 -46.38 -41.50
N ASN A 951 33.64 -45.88 -40.48
CA ASN A 951 33.22 -45.93 -39.08
C ASN A 951 31.92 -45.16 -38.81
N LEU A 952 31.61 -44.12 -39.60
CA LEU A 952 30.34 -43.39 -39.46
C LEU A 952 29.14 -44.26 -39.82
N ALA A 953 29.33 -45.18 -40.75
CA ALA A 953 28.27 -46.10 -41.10
C ALA A 953 28.03 -47.19 -40.04
N ILE A 954 29.08 -47.60 -39.33
CA ILE A 954 28.93 -48.49 -38.16
C ILE A 954 28.12 -47.79 -37.07
N ALA A 955 28.40 -46.50 -36.80
CA ALA A 955 27.62 -45.71 -35.86
C ALA A 955 26.13 -45.58 -36.27
N HIS A 956 25.85 -45.42 -37.56
CA HIS A 956 24.47 -45.35 -38.06
C HIS A 956 23.72 -46.69 -37.98
N MET A 957 24.43 -47.82 -38.02
CA MET A 957 23.87 -49.15 -37.82
C MET A 957 23.64 -49.50 -36.34
N ASN A 958 24.27 -48.77 -35.41
CA ASN A 958 24.23 -48.98 -33.95
C ASN A 958 23.88 -47.67 -33.21
N PRO A 959 22.64 -47.18 -33.29
CA PRO A 959 22.24 -45.90 -32.69
C PRO A 959 22.31 -45.88 -31.15
N GLU A 960 22.34 -47.03 -30.49
CA GLU A 960 22.40 -47.14 -29.02
C GLU A 960 23.82 -47.32 -28.45
N SER A 961 24.83 -47.66 -29.27
CA SER A 961 26.21 -47.87 -28.79
C SER A 961 26.94 -46.57 -28.46
N SER A 962 26.50 -45.45 -29.03
CA SER A 962 27.07 -44.11 -28.79
C SER A 962 26.79 -43.58 -27.38
N LEU A 963 25.90 -44.21 -26.61
CA LEU A 963 25.59 -43.81 -25.22
C LEU A 963 26.49 -44.50 -24.18
N VAL A 964 27.24 -45.55 -24.53
CA VAL A 964 28.06 -46.32 -23.58
C VAL A 964 29.57 -46.08 -23.76
N GLU A 965 30.02 -45.66 -24.95
CA GLU A 965 31.45 -45.39 -25.19
C GLU A 965 31.93 -44.00 -24.72
N ALA A 966 31.02 -43.12 -24.30
CA ALA A 966 31.37 -41.77 -23.83
C ALA A 966 32.09 -41.73 -22.46
N GLU A 967 32.07 -42.81 -21.68
CA GLU A 967 32.78 -42.88 -20.37
C GLU A 967 34.18 -43.53 -20.44
N SER A 968 34.69 -43.92 -21.62
CA SER A 968 36.02 -44.55 -21.73
C SER A 968 36.98 -43.90 -22.75
N ALA A 969 36.63 -42.73 -23.28
CA ALA A 969 37.42 -42.02 -24.29
C ALA A 969 38.13 -40.74 -23.80
N GLU A 970 38.32 -40.54 -22.49
CA GLU A 970 39.25 -39.55 -21.95
C GLU A 970 40.68 -40.12 -21.84
N GLU A 971 41.26 -40.60 -22.95
CA GLU A 971 42.73 -40.76 -23.10
C GLU A 971 43.08 -41.16 -24.55
N SER A 972 42.92 -40.24 -25.49
CA SER A 972 43.58 -40.32 -26.80
C SER A 972 43.36 -39.01 -27.56
N SER A 973 44.33 -38.10 -27.45
CA SER A 973 44.42 -36.92 -28.29
C SER A 973 44.50 -37.32 -29.77
N ARG A 974 43.40 -37.14 -30.49
CA ARG A 974 43.38 -37.27 -31.95
C ARG A 974 43.98 -36.02 -32.57
N VAL A 975 45.24 -36.13 -32.96
CA VAL A 975 45.94 -35.18 -33.85
C VAL A 975 45.24 -35.19 -35.21
N GLU A 976 44.66 -34.05 -35.60
CA GLU A 976 44.32 -33.78 -37.00
C GLU A 976 45.62 -33.53 -37.78
N VAL A 977 45.95 -34.42 -38.71
CA VAL A 977 46.99 -34.19 -39.71
C VAL A 977 46.32 -33.59 -40.94
N GLN A 978 46.48 -32.27 -41.12
CA GLN A 978 46.30 -31.60 -42.41
C GLN A 978 47.63 -31.59 -43.19
N PRO A 979 47.57 -31.57 -44.54
CA PRO A 979 48.71 -31.86 -45.40
C PRO A 979 49.78 -30.77 -45.31
N ALA A 980 51.03 -31.22 -45.33
CA ALA A 980 52.22 -30.39 -45.21
C ALA A 980 52.34 -29.38 -46.35
N ASP A 981 52.31 -28.09 -46.02
CA ASP A 981 52.99 -27.04 -46.77
C ASP A 981 54.26 -26.63 -46.01
N SER A 982 55.39 -26.96 -46.63
CA SER A 982 56.73 -26.80 -46.09
C SER A 982 57.24 -25.36 -46.25
N SER A 983 56.99 -24.48 -45.28
CA SER A 983 57.89 -23.35 -44.99
C SER A 983 57.43 -22.56 -43.76
N GLN A 984 58.10 -22.77 -42.63
CA GLN A 984 58.51 -21.77 -41.62
C GLN A 984 58.64 -22.47 -40.24
N THR A 985 59.86 -22.88 -39.93
CA THR A 985 60.34 -23.13 -38.56
C THR A 985 60.35 -21.81 -37.79
N TRP A 986 59.94 -21.84 -36.51
CA TRP A 986 59.87 -20.80 -35.46
C TRP A 986 58.43 -20.34 -35.13
N GLU A 987 57.83 -20.94 -34.09
CA GLU A 987 56.66 -20.40 -33.37
C GLU A 987 57.13 -19.52 -32.17
N PRO A 988 56.46 -18.40 -31.85
CA PRO A 988 56.75 -17.60 -30.67
C PRO A 988 56.28 -18.30 -29.38
N ILE A 989 57.02 -18.15 -28.29
CA ILE A 989 56.62 -18.57 -26.94
C ILE A 989 55.56 -17.60 -26.42
N ASP A 990 54.39 -18.12 -26.01
CA ASP A 990 53.35 -17.34 -25.34
C ASP A 990 53.80 -16.84 -23.96
N SER A 991 53.30 -15.64 -23.59
CA SER A 991 53.57 -15.03 -22.28
C SER A 991 52.97 -15.85 -21.14
N PRO A 992 53.64 -15.93 -19.98
CA PRO A 992 53.14 -16.70 -18.84
C PRO A 992 51.84 -16.12 -18.28
N ASP A 993 50.86 -17.00 -18.01
CA ASP A 993 49.63 -16.67 -17.33
C ASP A 993 49.91 -16.27 -15.86
N ASP A 994 49.78 -14.98 -15.55
CA ASP A 994 49.69 -14.48 -14.18
C ASP A 994 48.29 -14.82 -13.61
N GLN A 995 48.04 -16.09 -13.29
CA GLN A 995 46.91 -16.52 -12.45
C GLN A 995 47.34 -17.56 -11.39
N ASP A 996 48.43 -17.28 -10.69
CA ASP A 996 48.66 -17.80 -9.33
C ASP A 996 48.37 -16.68 -8.31
N GLY A 997 47.13 -16.22 -8.32
CA GLY A 997 46.55 -15.37 -7.28
C GLY A 997 45.60 -16.20 -6.44
N ILE A 998 46.07 -16.67 -5.28
CA ILE A 998 45.25 -17.38 -4.30
C ILE A 998 44.18 -16.41 -3.80
N ASP A 999 42.94 -16.57 -4.28
CA ASP A 999 41.82 -15.72 -3.89
C ASP A 999 41.31 -16.15 -2.49
N LEU A 1000 41.58 -15.29 -1.51
CA LEU A 1000 41.30 -15.48 -0.07
C LEU A 1000 39.82 -15.32 0.32
N THR A 1001 38.91 -15.36 -0.66
CA THR A 1001 37.45 -15.24 -0.48
C THR A 1001 36.71 -16.58 -0.54
N SER A 1002 37.39 -17.67 -0.93
CA SER A 1002 36.81 -19.01 -1.05
C SER A 1002 36.72 -19.81 0.27
N ARG A 1003 36.95 -19.17 1.43
CA ARG A 1003 36.94 -19.85 2.75
C ARG A 1003 35.81 -19.46 3.70
N MET A 1004 34.80 -18.71 3.25
CA MET A 1004 33.59 -18.41 4.04
C MET A 1004 32.31 -18.85 3.32
N THR A 1005 32.27 -20.09 2.84
CA THR A 1005 31.01 -20.74 2.42
C THR A 1005 31.13 -22.27 2.57
N ILE A 1006 31.61 -22.72 3.73
CA ILE A 1006 31.33 -24.09 4.19
C ILE A 1006 30.10 -23.96 5.08
N GLY A 1007 28.91 -24.15 4.49
CA GLY A 1007 27.68 -24.08 5.28
C GLY A 1007 26.35 -24.11 4.53
N LEU A 1008 26.29 -24.25 3.20
CA LEU A 1008 25.03 -24.45 2.48
C LEU A 1008 25.24 -25.46 1.33
N PRO A 1009 24.41 -26.51 1.20
CA PRO A 1009 24.51 -27.48 0.12
C PRO A 1009 23.97 -26.91 -1.19
N SER A 1010 24.52 -27.38 -2.30
CA SER A 1010 24.16 -27.00 -3.67
C SER A 1010 22.74 -27.42 -4.06
N THR A 1011 22.08 -26.61 -4.88
CA THR A 1011 20.69 -26.72 -5.38
C THR A 1011 20.46 -27.80 -6.45
N GLU A 1012 21.17 -28.93 -6.39
CA GLU A 1012 20.96 -30.09 -7.29
C GLU A 1012 20.58 -31.38 -6.55
N VAL A 1013 20.03 -31.25 -5.34
CA VAL A 1013 19.40 -32.38 -4.63
C VAL A 1013 17.97 -31.99 -4.23
N LEU A 1014 17.13 -31.75 -5.24
CA LEU A 1014 15.68 -31.87 -5.02
C LEU A 1014 15.34 -33.34 -5.23
N GLY A 1015 15.26 -34.04 -4.09
CA GLY A 1015 14.73 -35.39 -4.04
C GLY A 1015 13.36 -35.49 -4.69
N THR A 1016 13.00 -36.71 -5.08
CA THR A 1016 11.70 -37.03 -5.65
C THR A 1016 10.56 -36.55 -4.75
N ALA A 1017 9.35 -36.35 -5.30
CA ALA A 1017 8.21 -35.81 -4.55
C ALA A 1017 7.87 -36.57 -3.24
N GLY A 1018 8.29 -37.84 -3.11
CA GLY A 1018 8.20 -38.59 -1.86
C GLY A 1018 9.18 -38.11 -0.78
N GLU A 1019 10.42 -37.80 -1.16
CA GLU A 1019 11.48 -37.33 -0.24
C GLU A 1019 11.19 -35.92 0.29
N LEU A 1020 10.53 -35.06 -0.52
CA LEU A 1020 10.02 -33.76 -0.05
C LEU A 1020 8.89 -33.89 0.96
N GLY A 1021 8.04 -34.92 0.83
CA GLY A 1021 7.01 -35.23 1.82
C GLY A 1021 7.60 -35.69 3.15
N GLU A 1022 8.63 -36.54 3.11
CA GLU A 1022 9.36 -36.99 4.30
C GLU A 1022 10.11 -35.84 4.99
N MET A 1023 10.69 -34.91 4.22
CA MET A 1023 11.31 -33.70 4.79
C MET A 1023 10.29 -32.76 5.45
N ALA A 1024 9.11 -32.59 4.85
CA ALA A 1024 8.03 -31.78 5.45
C ALA A 1024 7.50 -32.41 6.75
N ASP A 1025 7.38 -33.75 6.80
CA ASP A 1025 7.01 -34.46 8.03
C ASP A 1025 8.11 -34.37 9.10
N LEU A 1026 9.38 -34.39 8.71
CA LEU A 1026 10.51 -34.19 9.62
C LEU A 1026 10.61 -32.75 10.14
N GLU A 1027 10.35 -31.73 9.30
CA GLU A 1027 10.26 -30.33 9.73
C GLU A 1027 9.11 -30.12 10.71
N LYS A 1028 7.96 -30.76 10.48
CA LYS A 1028 6.84 -30.72 11.42
C LYS A 1028 7.19 -31.36 12.76
N GLN A 1029 7.90 -32.48 12.75
CA GLN A 1029 8.38 -33.14 13.98
C GLN A 1029 9.45 -32.31 14.70
N LEU A 1030 10.32 -31.61 13.97
CA LEU A 1030 11.30 -30.67 14.52
C LEU A 1030 10.63 -29.44 15.13
N ALA A 1031 9.61 -28.87 14.48
CA ALA A 1031 8.82 -27.78 15.03
C ALA A 1031 8.06 -28.19 16.30
N GLU A 1032 7.55 -29.42 16.38
CA GLU A 1032 6.98 -29.97 17.62
C GLU A 1032 8.06 -30.14 18.70
N MET A 1033 9.27 -30.60 18.35
CA MET A 1033 10.39 -30.73 19.29
C MET A 1033 10.93 -29.39 19.82
N ASP A 1034 10.92 -28.35 18.99
CA ASP A 1034 11.29 -26.98 19.35
C ASP A 1034 10.19 -26.29 20.16
N SER A 1035 8.91 -26.51 19.86
CA SER A 1035 7.83 -26.06 20.75
C SER A 1035 7.92 -26.71 22.15
N ALA A 1036 8.43 -27.94 22.22
CA ALA A 1036 8.72 -28.65 23.46
C ALA A 1036 10.10 -28.30 24.08
N SER A 1037 10.95 -27.50 23.42
CA SER A 1037 12.22 -27.03 23.98
C SER A 1037 12.00 -25.86 24.94
N SER A 1038 11.07 -24.95 24.62
CA SER A 1038 10.61 -23.88 25.52
C SER A 1038 10.08 -24.43 26.86
N ILE A 1039 9.34 -25.55 26.82
CA ILE A 1039 8.82 -26.23 28.02
C ILE A 1039 9.97 -26.86 28.85
N ARG A 1040 11.09 -27.22 28.22
CA ARG A 1040 12.28 -27.77 28.90
C ARG A 1040 13.15 -26.66 29.51
N GLU A 1041 13.25 -25.50 28.88
CA GLU A 1041 14.01 -24.36 29.42
C GLU A 1041 13.34 -23.73 30.65
N GLU A 1042 12.00 -23.77 30.74
CA GLU A 1042 11.24 -23.31 31.93
C GLU A 1042 11.23 -24.32 33.10
N THR A 1043 11.83 -25.52 32.96
CA THR A 1043 11.87 -26.52 34.04
C THR A 1043 13.01 -26.26 35.02
N VAL A 1044 12.77 -25.44 36.04
CA VAL A 1044 13.73 -25.21 37.13
C VAL A 1044 13.58 -26.32 38.19
N ASN A 1045 14.67 -26.98 38.55
CA ASN A 1045 14.73 -28.07 39.56
C ASN A 1045 13.83 -29.29 39.27
N GLY A 1046 13.58 -29.62 37.99
CA GLY A 1046 12.89 -30.84 37.60
C GLY A 1046 11.37 -30.85 37.83
N VAL A 1047 10.78 -29.68 38.12
CA VAL A 1047 9.33 -29.50 38.18
C VAL A 1047 8.87 -28.71 36.95
N PRO A 1048 8.00 -29.27 36.09
CA PRO A 1048 7.48 -28.55 34.94
C PRO A 1048 6.51 -27.43 35.35
N PRO A 1049 6.50 -26.29 34.65
CA PRO A 1049 5.61 -25.19 34.98
C PRO A 1049 4.13 -25.62 34.82
N PRO A 1050 3.22 -25.06 35.64
CA PRO A 1050 1.80 -25.39 35.56
C PRO A 1050 1.24 -25.09 34.17
N ALA A 1051 0.35 -25.96 33.67
CA ALA A 1051 -0.21 -25.87 32.32
C ALA A 1051 -1.17 -24.67 32.13
N ASN A 1052 -1.63 -24.06 33.23
CA ASN A 1052 -2.57 -22.94 33.20
C ASN A 1052 -1.79 -21.60 33.22
N PRO A 1053 -1.93 -20.72 32.21
CA PRO A 1053 -1.12 -19.50 32.06
C PRO A 1053 -1.27 -18.50 33.22
N GLU A 1054 -2.46 -18.40 33.83
CA GLU A 1054 -2.69 -17.51 34.99
C GLU A 1054 -1.84 -17.90 36.20
N HIS A 1055 -1.63 -19.21 36.41
CA HIS A 1055 -0.79 -19.71 37.49
C HIS A 1055 0.71 -19.50 37.22
N ARG A 1056 1.12 -19.37 35.95
CA ARG A 1056 2.50 -19.00 35.59
C ARG A 1056 2.76 -17.53 35.88
N SER A 1057 1.81 -16.65 35.58
CA SER A 1057 1.93 -15.22 35.91
C SER A 1057 1.94 -14.98 37.42
N GLU A 1058 1.17 -15.74 38.20
CA GLU A 1058 1.19 -15.66 39.66
C GLU A 1058 2.52 -16.14 40.26
N LEU A 1059 3.13 -17.21 39.69
CA LEU A 1059 4.44 -17.70 40.11
C LEU A 1059 5.58 -16.73 39.76
N ALA A 1060 5.56 -16.15 38.55
CA ALA A 1060 6.53 -15.15 38.15
C ALA A 1060 6.43 -13.89 39.02
N SER A 1061 5.21 -13.46 39.36
CA SER A 1061 4.98 -12.35 40.29
C SER A 1061 5.49 -12.65 41.70
N LEU A 1062 5.36 -13.90 42.17
CA LEU A 1062 5.88 -14.33 43.48
C LEU A 1062 7.41 -14.47 43.48
N GLU A 1063 8.02 -14.87 42.36
CA GLU A 1063 9.49 -14.92 42.21
C GLU A 1063 10.10 -13.52 42.17
N ASP A 1064 9.44 -12.56 41.50
CA ASP A 1064 9.84 -11.14 41.55
C ASP A 1064 9.71 -10.59 42.99
N GLU A 1065 8.60 -10.87 43.69
CA GLU A 1065 8.40 -10.45 45.09
C GLU A 1065 9.40 -11.12 46.08
N LEU A 1066 9.87 -12.33 45.78
CA LEU A 1066 10.89 -13.03 46.57
C LEU A 1066 12.32 -12.58 46.22
N SER A 1067 12.55 -12.13 44.98
CA SER A 1067 13.87 -11.63 44.55
C SER A 1067 14.26 -10.30 45.22
N ASP A 1068 13.26 -9.54 45.68
CA ASP A 1068 13.43 -8.30 46.46
C ASP A 1068 13.71 -8.55 47.96
N LEU A 1069 13.59 -9.80 48.44
CA LEU A 1069 13.94 -10.18 49.81
C LEU A 1069 15.35 -10.78 49.85
N GLU A 1070 16.36 -9.90 49.97
CA GLU A 1070 17.76 -10.29 50.16
C GLU A 1070 17.95 -11.17 51.42
N LEU A 1071 18.67 -12.28 51.22
CA LEU A 1071 19.47 -12.96 52.23
C LEU A 1071 20.94 -12.96 51.79
#